data_AF-A0A1G0B574-F1
#
_entry.id   AF-A0A1G0B574-F1
#
_cell.length_a   1.000
_cell.length_b   1.000
_cell.length_c   1.000
_cell.angle_alpha   90.00
_cell.angle_beta   90.00
_cell.angle_gamma   90.00
#
_symmetry.space_group_name_H-M   'P 1'
#
loop_
_entity.id
_entity.type
_entity.pdbx_description
1 polymer ?
#
loop_
_entity_poly.entity_id
_entity_poly.type
_entity_poly.pdbx_seq_one_letter_code
_entity_poly.pdbx_strand_id
1 'polypeptide(L)'
;MKKTRNFLLLYLFVIPGFSQTTTITETFEKLFSHKKSRTIRVAKIEDEKSLNIAEVLFFDRDGDSIFNHIDIDDDNDGITDVDEEFFCRNSPIASLGTFCDTDNDGVPDVFDLDSDNDGIPDVVEAGLGNLSNGTGRIAATWVDTNGNGMYDAAETNTLSDTDGDGVPNYSDLDSDNDSIFDVDESGSGNTNAFEIYENGDGDINGDGVGDGPDTDYSRENDVNSDGISEYYTDGILDVYDYFEGVDFATSYGNSSQGTSPLFVKDTDSDGVPDYMDLTSENSIFDISGTLYANFDANSDGSIDGSIDIDHDGILDAFDTNTTVFGSPRDLNQKLQLYFDGRNDYIEEDNGINIVNGLAEATMMAWIKLDPNFMEHGAIMGQTNFWMRVNGTKRLRVEVQDQYSILAAESTALSLNKWTHIAVVYDGSNTVQKVKLYINGEKVESSNPAGIGSVIETTSTNTKFRIGRNPSNTDITNTTAELFKGEMDEVRVFNKALTDDELKKMVYQELDEVNGFNRGVVIQRDISPTIGTNLVRYYRMDVYKDDIVDNLTTPTLDVGSGAKMYNFKNIYPQTAPLPYETKADGDWSNVASWLHGDVWDIASEATNNDWTIVQVKNNITTSNSHNTSGLIIEKDKKLTIKASQELKNTWYLELDGAIDLEGESQLVQTEGSILDQDSGGFIERDQQGTANSFNYNYWSSSVGTITLDGVNQKGSGDASSNESYTLKNILMDGTVASEANKYGVINFQPAYWAADSGITKPIFISSYWLYTFDGTDNNYGAWKPINENTPLLAGEGYTMKGTSGGVPITSQQNYVFKGKPNNGDFTLPIAAGNNRLIGNPYPSAMDANKFIDDNIKDGGSNTEGNIFNGALYFWDHFGEKNSHYLAAYVGGYATYTKMGGARAYSNDGRINNNGSHGDKRPGQFIPVGQGFFVIAVTDTLRNSLREQIIIKGGKIVFKNSQRIFMPESTSNSVFMKGVGEKSANTSGEKAKDTLENIDKRPKIWLQFDSPAGYHRQLLVGVDENASNFFDLGYDAPIADIGKEDMFWTFDGGKFVIQAVNNFSTDQELPFGMKLSKAGLARIKIEEQQHVDENISVHIKDKLTGVVHNISRKPFEINLEPGNYLDRFSLTFKMYKLVEEDVNAEILLASESPPIIEGLHIFMDNAIGELQIKNNNGDEITGITLYNYLGQTLKTWNTNLNRRTISLPINMATGVYFVRISTKNNMNVKKIVKL
;
A
#
# COMPACT_ATOMS: atom_id res chain seq x y z
N MET A 1 -0.34 62.23 45.35
CA MET A 1 0.37 62.98 46.40
C MET A 1 1.46 63.83 45.74
N LYS A 2 1.61 65.10 46.15
CA LYS A 2 2.54 66.06 45.53
C LYS A 2 4.00 65.67 45.85
N LYS A 3 4.77 65.17 44.88
CA LYS A 3 6.24 65.09 44.95
C LYS A 3 6.80 66.52 44.87
N THR A 4 7.60 66.88 45.86
CA THR A 4 8.24 68.20 46.00
C THR A 4 9.65 68.07 45.45
N ARG A 5 9.95 68.65 44.28
CA ARG A 5 11.32 68.79 43.74
C ARG A 5 12.01 69.95 44.47
N ASN A 6 13.09 69.67 45.19
CA ASN A 6 14.00 70.70 45.73
C ASN A 6 15.21 70.83 44.80
N PHE A 7 15.41 72.00 44.22
CA PHE A 7 16.62 72.39 43.50
C PHE A 7 17.52 73.24 44.40
N LEU A 8 18.83 72.99 44.40
CA LEU A 8 19.82 73.84 45.05
C LEU A 8 20.75 74.47 43.99
N LEU A 9 20.61 75.77 43.75
CA LEU A 9 21.45 76.53 42.82
C LEU A 9 22.74 77.01 43.51
N LEU A 10 23.92 76.59 43.03
CA LEU A 10 25.21 77.09 43.49
C LEU A 10 25.68 78.28 42.62
N TYR A 11 25.64 79.50 43.15
CA TYR A 11 26.23 80.68 42.47
C TYR A 11 27.70 80.86 42.90
N LEU A 12 28.66 80.57 42.02
CA LEU A 12 30.06 80.97 42.19
C LEU A 12 30.30 82.35 41.54
N PHE A 13 30.52 83.39 42.34
CA PHE A 13 31.05 84.68 41.85
C PHE A 13 32.59 84.61 41.79
N VAL A 14 33.17 84.72 40.60
CA VAL A 14 34.62 84.90 40.43
C VAL A 14 34.98 86.37 40.67
N ILE A 15 35.74 86.66 41.73
CA ILE A 15 36.43 87.94 41.92
C ILE A 15 37.90 87.74 41.52
N PRO A 16 38.48 88.53 40.61
CA PRO A 16 39.86 88.35 40.20
C PRO A 16 40.82 88.86 41.28
N GLY A 17 41.71 87.98 41.73
CA GLY A 17 42.90 88.33 42.51
C GLY A 17 42.92 87.80 43.92
N PHE A 18 42.95 86.48 44.13
CA PHE A 18 43.54 85.88 45.32
C PHE A 18 44.18 84.53 44.99
N SER A 19 45.43 84.38 45.41
CA SER A 19 46.19 83.13 45.41
C SER A 19 45.86 82.37 46.69
N GLN A 20 44.98 81.37 46.62
CA GLN A 20 45.02 80.21 47.52
C GLN A 20 44.03 79.11 47.07
N THR A 21 44.45 77.87 47.24
CA THR A 21 43.65 76.66 47.09
C THR A 21 42.44 76.71 48.02
N THR A 22 41.22 76.76 47.49
CA THR A 22 39.99 76.66 48.27
C THR A 22 39.61 75.20 48.44
N THR A 23 39.36 74.79 49.69
CA THR A 23 38.77 73.48 50.03
C THR A 23 37.27 73.67 50.20
N ILE A 24 36.46 72.91 49.45
CA ILE A 24 35.00 72.87 49.63
C ILE A 24 34.67 71.54 50.32
N THR A 25 33.89 71.60 51.40
CA THR A 25 33.41 70.43 52.14
C THR A 25 31.89 70.36 51.95
N GLU A 26 31.41 69.36 51.23
CA GLU A 26 29.98 69.08 51.12
C GLU A 26 29.49 68.28 52.34
N THR A 27 28.27 68.60 52.80
CA THR A 27 27.61 67.91 53.90
C THR A 27 26.22 67.50 53.43
N PHE A 28 25.96 66.20 53.33
CA PHE A 28 24.65 65.66 53.00
C PHE A 28 23.78 65.55 54.26
N GLU A 29 22.50 65.93 54.19
CA GLU A 29 21.51 65.68 55.25
C GLU A 29 20.62 64.46 54.92
N LYS A 30 20.98 63.34 55.55
CA LYS A 30 20.19 62.19 56.04
C LYS A 30 18.83 61.84 55.39
N LEU A 31 18.76 60.61 54.89
CA LEU A 31 17.94 59.51 55.45
C LEU A 31 18.73 58.20 55.26
N PHE A 32 18.98 57.47 56.37
CA PHE A 32 19.78 56.24 56.52
C PHE A 32 21.32 56.38 56.58
N SER A 33 21.94 55.57 57.46
CA SER A 33 23.34 55.61 57.89
C SER A 33 24.22 54.93 56.83
N HIS A 34 25.23 55.54 56.23
CA HIS A 34 26.57 55.84 56.75
C HIS A 34 27.19 57.07 56.02
N LYS A 35 28.32 57.63 56.49
CA LYS A 35 28.94 58.85 55.91
C LYS A 35 30.18 58.49 55.06
N LYS A 36 30.21 58.85 53.77
CA LYS A 36 31.45 58.99 52.99
C LYS A 36 31.58 60.43 52.44
N SER A 37 32.81 60.92 52.28
CA SER A 37 33.13 62.30 51.85
C SER A 37 34.20 62.28 50.75
N ARG A 38 33.99 63.00 49.63
CA ARG A 38 34.98 63.13 48.55
C ARG A 38 35.64 64.52 48.55
N THR A 39 36.93 64.60 48.21
CA THR A 39 37.68 65.86 48.07
C THR A 39 37.91 66.17 46.60
N ILE A 40 37.36 67.28 46.08
CA ILE A 40 37.65 67.76 44.72
C ILE A 40 38.81 68.78 44.78
N ARG A 41 39.90 68.54 44.04
CA ARG A 41 41.01 69.49 43.86
C ARG A 41 40.95 70.11 42.47
N VAL A 42 40.71 71.42 42.38
CA VAL A 42 40.75 72.16 41.10
C VAL A 42 42.13 72.77 40.91
N ALA A 43 42.82 72.39 39.82
CA ALA A 43 44.06 73.04 39.37
C ALA A 43 43.75 74.13 38.33
N LYS A 44 44.46 75.25 38.47
CA LYS A 44 44.48 76.51 37.71
C LYS A 44 43.92 76.46 36.26
N ILE A 45 42.97 77.35 35.96
CA ILE A 45 42.47 77.64 34.60
C ILE A 45 43.06 78.99 34.15
N GLU A 46 43.75 79.03 33.00
CA GLU A 46 44.42 80.25 32.49
C GLU A 46 43.71 80.93 31.31
N ASP A 47 42.53 80.52 30.85
CA ASP A 47 41.81 81.25 29.79
C ASP A 47 40.28 81.26 29.95
N GLU A 48 39.67 82.40 29.57
CA GLU A 48 38.23 82.71 29.61
C GLU A 48 37.40 81.85 28.62
N LYS A 49 37.26 80.56 28.90
CA LYS A 49 36.14 79.76 28.37
C LYS A 49 35.19 79.40 29.51
N SER A 50 33.91 79.64 29.26
CA SER A 50 32.77 79.24 30.09
C SER A 50 32.96 77.84 30.66
N LEU A 51 32.96 77.74 31.99
CA LEU A 51 32.84 76.47 32.70
C LEU A 51 31.41 75.97 32.48
N ASN A 52 31.19 75.01 31.58
CA ASN A 52 30.02 74.15 31.68
C ASN A 52 30.31 73.22 32.86
N ILE A 53 29.71 73.53 34.01
CA ILE A 53 29.55 72.53 35.07
C ILE A 53 28.41 71.66 34.58
N ALA A 54 28.72 70.52 33.97
CA ALA A 54 27.74 69.45 33.84
C ALA A 54 27.34 69.03 35.26
N GLU A 55 26.04 68.99 35.52
CA GLU A 55 25.48 68.30 36.67
C GLU A 55 25.84 66.82 36.47
N VAL A 56 26.87 66.33 37.16
CA VAL A 56 27.18 64.89 37.17
C VAL A 56 26.24 64.28 38.20
N LEU A 57 25.12 63.74 37.72
CA LEU A 57 24.26 62.87 38.50
C LEU A 57 25.01 61.56 38.65
N PHE A 58 25.21 61.12 39.89
CA PHE A 58 25.71 59.79 40.19
C PHE A 58 24.49 58.93 40.48
N PHE A 59 24.36 57.84 39.72
CA PHE A 59 23.28 56.87 39.80
C PHE A 59 23.76 55.67 40.60
N ASP A 60 22.81 54.94 41.17
CA ASP A 60 22.90 53.81 42.10
C ASP A 60 21.81 52.87 41.59
N ARG A 61 22.21 51.97 40.66
CA ARG A 61 21.27 51.23 39.79
C ARG A 61 20.54 50.18 40.62
N ASP A 62 21.25 49.25 41.20
CA ASP A 62 20.85 48.19 42.12
C ASP A 62 20.17 48.67 43.42
N GLY A 63 20.51 49.87 43.92
CA GLY A 63 19.87 50.53 45.06
C GLY A 63 20.53 50.24 46.42
N ASP A 64 21.80 49.79 46.46
CA ASP A 64 22.51 49.46 47.69
C ASP A 64 23.09 50.69 48.43
N SER A 65 22.97 51.90 47.85
CA SER A 65 23.54 53.18 48.32
C SER A 65 25.00 53.45 47.96
N ILE A 66 25.60 52.66 47.06
CA ILE A 66 26.85 52.92 46.36
C ILE A 66 26.47 53.37 44.94
N PHE A 67 27.35 54.15 44.31
CA PHE A 67 27.02 54.78 43.04
C PHE A 67 27.83 54.09 41.96
N ASN A 68 27.23 53.78 40.81
CA ASN A 68 27.80 52.97 39.74
C ASN A 68 29.27 53.26 39.41
N HIS A 69 29.67 54.53 39.33
CA HIS A 69 31.08 54.91 39.10
C HIS A 69 32.10 54.51 40.20
N ILE A 70 31.64 53.96 41.32
CA ILE A 70 32.39 53.46 42.49
C ILE A 70 32.01 52.00 42.77
N ASP A 71 30.80 51.63 42.40
CA ASP A 71 30.33 50.25 42.44
C ASP A 71 31.19 49.36 41.57
N ILE A 72 31.19 48.06 41.88
CA ILE A 72 31.88 47.05 41.08
C ILE A 72 30.96 45.89 40.69
N ASP A 73 29.68 45.95 41.07
CA ASP A 73 28.60 44.98 40.83
C ASP A 73 27.30 45.79 40.67
N ASP A 74 27.09 46.34 39.47
CA ASP A 74 26.12 47.41 39.21
C ASP A 74 24.63 46.96 39.23
N ASP A 75 24.34 45.66 39.19
CA ASP A 75 23.00 45.05 39.26
C ASP A 75 22.78 44.18 40.52
N ASN A 76 23.83 43.88 41.28
CA ASN A 76 23.87 43.04 42.48
C ASN A 76 23.58 41.56 42.24
N ASP A 77 23.92 41.02 41.09
CA ASP A 77 23.84 39.59 40.81
C ASP A 77 24.98 38.79 41.49
N GLY A 78 26.06 39.46 41.92
CA GLY A 78 27.23 38.86 42.55
C GLY A 78 28.35 38.47 41.59
N ILE A 79 28.29 38.93 40.34
CA ILE A 79 29.36 38.99 39.36
C ILE A 79 29.92 40.43 39.42
N THR A 80 31.10 40.69 38.85
CA THR A 80 31.65 42.06 38.86
C THR A 80 31.66 42.65 37.46
N ASP A 81 31.45 43.96 37.36
CA ASP A 81 31.47 44.70 36.07
C ASP A 81 32.72 44.40 35.24
N VAL A 82 33.83 44.06 35.92
CA VAL A 82 35.11 43.73 35.28
C VAL A 82 35.10 42.34 34.67
N ASP A 83 34.45 41.37 35.31
CA ASP A 83 34.35 40.00 34.82
C ASP A 83 33.36 39.94 33.64
N GLU A 84 32.17 40.55 33.76
CA GLU A 84 31.18 40.65 32.67
C GLU A 84 31.76 41.35 31.44
N GLU A 85 32.34 42.55 31.62
CA GLU A 85 33.00 43.25 30.50
C GLU A 85 34.20 42.47 29.96
N PHE A 86 34.87 41.63 30.75
CA PHE A 86 36.01 40.85 30.29
C PHE A 86 35.58 39.71 29.37
N PHE A 87 34.56 38.95 29.75
CA PHE A 87 34.06 37.83 28.95
C PHE A 87 33.42 38.33 27.66
N CYS A 88 32.49 39.28 27.73
CA CYS A 88 31.86 39.81 26.52
C CYS A 88 32.87 40.50 25.57
N ARG A 89 33.85 41.27 26.05
CA ARG A 89 34.85 41.90 25.15
C ARG A 89 35.82 40.93 24.49
N ASN A 90 35.97 39.73 25.06
CA ASN A 90 36.76 38.68 24.44
C ASN A 90 35.94 37.89 23.41
N SER A 91 34.60 37.96 23.45
CA SER A 91 33.74 37.53 22.36
C SER A 91 33.94 38.43 21.12
N PRO A 92 34.11 37.84 19.91
CA PRO A 92 34.18 38.60 18.67
C PRO A 92 32.85 39.23 18.23
N ILE A 93 31.74 38.94 18.91
CA ILE A 93 30.37 39.37 18.53
C ILE A 93 29.97 40.68 19.23
N ALA A 94 30.65 41.05 20.32
CA ALA A 94 30.33 42.22 21.14
C ALA A 94 30.15 43.53 20.35
N SER A 95 29.05 44.24 20.63
CA SER A 95 28.71 45.54 20.07
C SER A 95 29.73 46.63 20.50
N LEU A 96 30.21 47.44 19.54
CA LEU A 96 31.13 48.56 19.79
C LEU A 96 30.38 49.77 20.41
N GLY A 97 29.97 49.63 21.67
CA GLY A 97 29.41 50.65 22.57
C GLY A 97 30.37 51.06 23.70
N THR A 98 29.86 51.76 24.72
CA THR A 98 30.64 52.07 25.95
C THR A 98 30.60 50.90 26.95
N PHE A 99 29.54 50.09 26.90
CA PHE A 99 29.33 48.84 27.63
C PHE A 99 29.04 47.72 26.64
N CYS A 100 29.31 46.49 27.06
CA CYS A 100 29.09 45.24 26.33
C CYS A 100 27.68 44.70 26.60
N ASP A 101 27.17 43.88 25.70
CA ASP A 101 25.78 43.42 25.58
C ASP A 101 25.85 42.14 24.72
N THR A 102 25.74 40.99 25.39
CA THR A 102 26.12 39.67 24.89
C THR A 102 25.03 39.08 24.00
N ASP A 103 23.80 39.03 24.48
CA ASP A 103 22.61 38.54 23.77
C ASP A 103 22.02 39.60 22.79
N ASN A 104 22.44 40.87 22.93
CA ASN A 104 22.02 41.99 22.11
C ASN A 104 20.50 42.29 22.20
N ASP A 105 19.89 42.07 23.38
CA ASP A 105 18.51 42.49 23.68
C ASP A 105 18.39 44.02 23.92
N GLY A 106 19.52 44.68 24.15
CA GLY A 106 19.66 46.11 24.37
C GLY A 106 19.87 46.51 25.83
N VAL A 107 20.02 45.57 26.75
CA VAL A 107 20.48 45.73 28.14
C VAL A 107 21.95 45.30 28.20
N PRO A 108 22.88 46.18 28.65
CA PRO A 108 24.27 45.78 28.80
C PRO A 108 24.46 44.71 29.87
N ASP A 109 25.43 43.80 29.73
CA ASP A 109 25.65 42.69 30.68
C ASP A 109 25.78 43.16 32.15
N VAL A 110 26.58 44.22 32.39
CA VAL A 110 26.85 44.83 33.73
C VAL A 110 25.63 45.41 34.47
N PHE A 111 24.47 45.18 33.91
CA PHE A 111 23.20 45.81 34.13
C PHE A 111 22.06 44.82 33.92
N ASP A 112 22.32 43.72 33.23
CA ASP A 112 21.45 42.60 32.96
C ASP A 112 21.30 41.76 34.23
N LEU A 113 20.31 40.88 34.28
CA LEU A 113 20.18 39.88 35.34
C LEU A 113 20.19 38.45 34.78
N ASP A 114 20.31 38.31 33.46
CA ASP A 114 20.22 37.09 32.65
C ASP A 114 20.97 37.38 31.32
N SER A 115 22.31 37.43 31.40
CA SER A 115 23.18 38.04 30.39
C SER A 115 23.19 37.32 29.02
N ASP A 116 22.81 36.05 28.98
CA ASP A 116 22.68 35.24 27.77
C ASP A 116 21.22 34.88 27.40
N ASN A 117 20.28 35.31 28.25
CA ASN A 117 18.85 35.27 28.03
C ASN A 117 18.25 33.86 27.95
N ASP A 118 18.87 32.91 28.64
CA ASP A 118 18.43 31.52 28.69
C ASP A 118 17.29 31.31 29.73
N GLY A 119 16.96 32.35 30.51
CA GLY A 119 15.92 32.30 31.53
C GLY A 119 16.37 31.78 32.88
N ILE A 120 17.67 31.58 33.07
CA ILE A 120 18.36 31.34 34.32
C ILE A 120 19.05 32.65 34.72
N PRO A 121 18.74 33.25 35.88
CA PRO A 121 19.40 34.51 36.24
C PRO A 121 20.88 34.31 36.59
N ASP A 122 21.73 35.26 36.23
CA ASP A 122 23.19 35.24 36.41
C ASP A 122 23.62 34.89 37.86
N VAL A 123 22.90 35.42 38.87
CA VAL A 123 23.12 35.11 40.29
C VAL A 123 22.99 33.61 40.62
N VAL A 124 22.15 32.88 39.88
CA VAL A 124 21.93 31.43 40.03
C VAL A 124 23.11 30.66 39.47
N GLU A 125 23.59 31.02 38.29
CA GLU A 125 24.68 30.35 37.56
C GLU A 125 26.05 30.66 38.13
N ALA A 126 26.20 31.87 38.67
CA ALA A 126 27.30 32.20 39.57
C ALA A 126 27.32 31.31 40.83
N GLY A 127 26.29 30.50 41.11
CA GLY A 127 26.22 29.62 42.28
C GLY A 127 25.76 30.34 43.55
N LEU A 128 25.19 31.54 43.42
CA LEU A 128 24.73 32.42 44.49
C LEU A 128 23.21 32.48 44.61
N GLY A 129 22.46 31.66 43.87
CA GLY A 129 20.99 31.66 43.86
C GLY A 129 20.36 31.55 45.26
N ASN A 130 21.04 30.87 46.20
CA ASN A 130 20.59 30.77 47.59
C ASN A 130 20.58 32.11 48.36
N LEU A 131 21.28 33.13 47.85
CA LEU A 131 21.31 34.50 48.36
C LEU A 131 20.29 35.40 47.65
N SER A 132 19.81 35.00 46.47
CA SER A 132 18.88 35.77 45.66
C SER A 132 17.46 35.81 46.23
N ASN A 133 17.05 34.75 46.92
CA ASN A 133 15.67 34.58 47.39
C ASN A 133 14.64 34.73 46.24
N GLY A 134 15.04 34.30 45.03
CA GLY A 134 14.25 34.38 43.80
C GLY A 134 13.95 35.81 43.41
N THR A 135 14.96 36.67 43.26
CA THR A 135 14.76 38.07 42.80
C THR A 135 15.67 38.47 41.65
N GLY A 136 16.40 37.54 41.03
CA GLY A 136 17.43 37.82 40.02
C GLY A 136 18.72 38.44 40.59
N ARG A 137 18.68 39.03 41.79
CA ARG A 137 19.83 39.65 42.48
C ARG A 137 19.96 39.16 43.92
N ILE A 138 21.09 39.44 44.56
CA ILE A 138 21.32 39.19 45.98
C ILE A 138 20.32 39.97 46.86
N ALA A 139 19.32 39.27 47.41
CA ALA A 139 18.34 39.82 48.36
C ALA A 139 18.66 39.48 49.83
N ALA A 140 19.84 38.94 50.09
CA ALA A 140 20.33 38.65 51.43
C ALA A 140 20.48 39.95 52.26
N THR A 141 20.75 39.81 53.56
CA THR A 141 21.08 40.99 54.37
C THR A 141 22.40 41.57 53.87
N TRP A 142 22.32 42.73 53.18
CA TRP A 142 23.46 43.41 52.57
C TRP A 142 24.56 43.76 53.58
N VAL A 143 25.78 43.32 53.30
CA VAL A 143 26.99 43.58 54.08
C VAL A 143 28.14 43.83 53.11
N ASP A 144 28.49 45.11 52.96
CA ASP A 144 29.71 45.56 52.29
C ASP A 144 30.59 46.27 53.35
N THR A 145 31.57 45.55 53.89
CA THR A 145 32.45 46.10 54.93
C THR A 145 33.50 47.02 54.35
N ASN A 146 33.91 46.78 53.09
CA ASN A 146 35.07 47.41 52.50
C ASN A 146 34.68 48.67 51.68
N GLY A 147 33.40 48.79 51.32
CA GLY A 147 32.80 49.95 50.71
C GLY A 147 32.90 49.99 49.19
N ASN A 148 33.06 48.85 48.51
CA ASN A 148 33.29 48.72 47.07
C ASN A 148 32.04 48.46 46.24
N GLY A 149 30.87 48.21 46.84
CA GLY A 149 29.65 47.91 46.06
C GLY A 149 29.34 46.43 45.93
N MET A 150 30.28 45.55 46.27
CA MET A 150 30.06 44.10 46.21
C MET A 150 29.56 43.54 47.54
N TYR A 151 28.69 42.53 47.49
CA TYR A 151 28.34 41.77 48.69
C TYR A 151 29.56 40.98 49.21
N ASP A 152 30.00 41.24 50.46
CA ASP A 152 31.21 40.62 51.05
C ASP A 152 31.22 39.08 50.97
N ALA A 153 30.05 38.42 50.95
CA ALA A 153 29.97 36.96 50.85
C ALA A 153 30.11 36.43 49.41
N ALA A 154 29.82 37.26 48.42
CA ALA A 154 30.02 36.97 47.00
C ALA A 154 31.47 37.23 46.55
N GLU A 155 32.23 38.12 47.23
CA GLU A 155 33.65 38.40 46.90
C GLU A 155 34.61 37.19 46.93
N THR A 156 34.21 36.10 47.57
CA THR A 156 35.01 34.85 47.62
C THR A 156 34.47 33.76 46.71
N ASN A 157 33.41 34.06 45.98
CA ASN A 157 32.80 33.16 45.03
C ASN A 157 33.73 32.99 43.82
N THR A 158 33.73 31.79 43.25
CA THR A 158 34.39 31.52 41.98
C THR A 158 33.28 31.30 40.99
N LEU A 159 33.28 32.05 39.89
CA LEU A 159 32.34 31.86 38.79
C LEU A 159 32.41 30.39 38.34
N SER A 160 31.24 29.80 38.13
CA SER A 160 31.08 28.43 37.65
C SER A 160 31.43 28.37 36.16
N ASP A 161 32.00 27.25 35.77
CA ASP A 161 32.35 26.85 34.39
C ASP A 161 32.29 25.32 34.48
N THR A 162 31.10 24.78 34.20
CA THR A 162 30.72 23.39 34.54
C THR A 162 31.45 22.38 33.66
N ASP A 163 31.53 22.66 32.37
CA ASP A 163 32.13 21.79 31.36
C ASP A 163 33.65 22.07 31.15
N GLY A 164 34.14 23.24 31.55
CA GLY A 164 35.54 23.63 31.51
C GLY A 164 36.02 24.16 30.17
N ASP A 165 35.14 24.66 29.31
CA ASP A 165 35.49 25.17 27.98
C ASP A 165 36.10 26.59 28.00
N GLY A 166 35.86 27.33 29.11
CA GLY A 166 36.38 28.66 29.37
C GLY A 166 35.37 29.79 29.19
N VAL A 167 34.12 29.49 28.85
CA VAL A 167 32.94 30.36 29.00
C VAL A 167 32.31 30.08 30.38
N PRO A 168 32.02 31.08 31.20
CA PRO A 168 31.33 30.85 32.47
C PRO A 168 29.83 30.62 32.25
N ASN A 169 29.20 29.82 33.10
CA ASN A 169 27.79 29.42 32.95
C ASN A 169 26.80 30.56 32.68
N TYR A 170 26.96 31.74 33.31
CA TYR A 170 26.05 32.90 33.13
C TYR A 170 26.15 33.57 31.73
N SER A 171 26.97 33.02 30.85
CA SER A 171 27.16 33.52 29.48
C SER A 171 27.33 32.34 28.51
N ASP A 172 26.92 31.15 28.92
CA ASP A 172 27.13 29.87 28.25
C ASP A 172 25.76 29.28 27.92
N LEU A 173 25.46 29.08 26.64
CA LEU A 173 24.15 28.60 26.22
C LEU A 173 23.97 27.06 26.36
N ASP A 174 25.01 26.31 26.74
CA ASP A 174 25.02 24.84 26.92
C ASP A 174 26.06 24.47 28.01
N SER A 175 25.77 24.81 29.28
CA SER A 175 26.69 24.78 30.43
C SER A 175 27.34 23.43 30.74
N ASP A 176 26.77 22.31 30.31
CA ASP A 176 27.38 20.98 30.43
C ASP A 176 27.76 20.34 29.08
N ASN A 177 27.53 21.07 28.00
CA ASN A 177 27.94 20.78 26.64
C ASN A 177 27.38 19.46 26.11
N ASP A 178 26.11 19.20 26.41
CA ASP A 178 25.41 17.96 26.13
C ASP A 178 24.45 18.05 24.91
N SER A 179 24.44 19.19 24.22
CA SER A 179 23.63 19.51 23.02
C SER A 179 22.16 19.83 23.26
N ILE A 180 21.76 19.96 24.53
CA ILE A 180 20.47 20.55 24.93
C ILE A 180 20.81 21.91 25.55
N PHE A 181 20.22 22.98 25.02
CA PHE A 181 20.54 24.33 25.50
C PHE A 181 20.00 24.57 26.91
N ASP A 182 20.69 25.40 27.68
CA ASP A 182 20.33 25.72 29.07
C ASP A 182 18.91 26.30 29.16
N VAL A 183 18.53 27.11 28.16
CA VAL A 183 17.17 27.64 27.97
C VAL A 183 16.09 26.55 27.93
N ASP A 184 16.42 25.39 27.35
CA ASP A 184 15.53 24.24 27.21
C ASP A 184 15.45 23.39 28.48
N GLU A 185 16.43 23.52 29.38
CA GLU A 185 16.62 22.70 30.58
C GLU A 185 16.31 23.43 31.89
N SER A 186 16.44 24.76 31.92
CA SER A 186 16.21 25.67 33.03
C SER A 186 14.96 25.31 33.84
N GLY A 187 13.90 24.91 33.13
CA GLY A 187 12.58 24.60 33.66
C GLY A 187 11.98 25.76 34.44
N SER A 188 12.37 26.99 34.06
CA SER A 188 11.89 28.30 34.49
C SER A 188 10.38 28.46 34.24
N GLY A 189 9.57 27.71 34.99
CA GLY A 189 8.13 27.60 34.80
C GLY A 189 7.34 28.57 35.67
N ASN A 190 6.78 29.62 35.08
CA ASN A 190 5.83 30.50 35.77
C ASN A 190 4.36 30.01 35.62
N THR A 191 3.82 29.34 36.65
CA THR A 191 2.41 28.88 36.68
C THR A 191 1.36 30.01 36.75
N ASN A 192 1.78 31.27 36.97
CA ASN A 192 0.93 32.46 36.98
C ASN A 192 1.20 33.40 35.79
N ALA A 193 2.09 33.03 34.87
CA ALA A 193 2.31 33.78 33.63
C ALA A 193 0.98 33.89 32.86
N PHE A 194 0.83 34.97 32.10
CA PHE A 194 -0.32 35.14 31.22
C PHE A 194 -0.46 33.93 30.30
N GLU A 195 -1.68 33.47 30.00
CA GLU A 195 -1.93 32.34 29.08
C GLU A 195 -1.26 32.50 27.67
N ILE A 196 -0.79 33.69 27.27
CA ILE A 196 0.01 33.88 26.03
C ILE A 196 1.47 33.41 26.16
N TYR A 197 1.96 33.37 27.39
CA TYR A 197 3.28 32.88 27.82
C TYR A 197 3.11 31.59 28.64
N GLU A 198 1.90 31.00 28.65
CA GLU A 198 1.79 29.59 29.04
C GLU A 198 2.62 28.81 28.04
N ASN A 199 3.55 28.03 28.57
CA ASN A 199 4.43 27.07 27.91
C ASN A 199 5.83 27.66 27.76
N GLY A 200 6.79 27.06 28.45
CA GLY A 200 7.42 25.95 27.76
C GLY A 200 8.40 26.58 26.80
N ASP A 201 9.58 26.82 27.36
CA ASP A 201 10.87 26.68 26.73
C ASP A 201 11.55 27.97 26.25
N GLY A 202 10.80 29.05 26.00
CA GLY A 202 11.35 30.40 25.81
C GLY A 202 12.23 30.64 24.57
N ASP A 203 12.94 29.63 24.07
CA ASP A 203 13.59 29.58 22.76
C ASP A 203 12.58 29.14 21.68
N ILE A 204 11.98 30.12 20.98
CA ILE A 204 10.92 29.88 20.01
C ILE A 204 11.51 29.40 18.68
N ASN A 205 12.63 29.98 18.29
CA ASN A 205 13.27 29.78 16.99
C ASN A 205 14.19 28.54 17.00
N GLY A 206 14.72 28.18 18.17
CA GLY A 206 15.54 27.01 18.42
C GLY A 206 17.04 27.24 18.25
N ASP A 207 17.54 28.43 18.59
CA ASP A 207 18.95 28.83 18.48
C ASP A 207 19.70 28.85 19.82
N GLY A 208 19.04 28.49 20.92
CA GLY A 208 19.61 28.48 22.27
C GLY A 208 19.46 29.78 23.03
N VAL A 209 19.01 30.87 22.39
CA VAL A 209 18.78 32.16 23.04
C VAL A 209 17.29 32.38 23.28
N GLY A 210 16.91 32.95 24.42
CA GLY A 210 15.52 33.27 24.72
C GLY A 210 14.88 34.23 23.72
N ASP A 211 13.67 33.90 23.25
CA ASP A 211 12.86 34.73 22.37
C ASP A 211 11.69 35.36 23.13
N GLY A 212 11.63 36.69 23.14
CA GLY A 212 10.48 37.37 23.70
C GLY A 212 10.65 38.87 23.80
N PRO A 213 9.60 39.59 24.17
CA PRO A 213 9.76 40.93 24.66
C PRO A 213 10.14 40.91 26.14
N ASP A 214 11.07 41.78 26.52
CA ASP A 214 11.18 42.29 27.87
C ASP A 214 10.46 43.66 27.92
N THR A 215 9.36 43.75 28.69
CA THR A 215 8.46 44.92 28.67
C THR A 215 8.41 45.73 29.96
N ASP A 216 9.18 45.35 30.97
CA ASP A 216 9.21 46.12 32.20
C ASP A 216 9.87 47.50 31.95
N TYR A 217 9.41 48.52 32.68
CA TYR A 217 9.99 49.87 32.60
C TYR A 217 10.63 50.18 33.94
N SER A 218 11.64 49.41 34.34
CA SER A 218 12.15 49.52 35.69
C SER A 218 12.95 50.80 35.92
N ARG A 219 13.73 51.38 34.96
CA ARG A 219 14.73 52.42 35.35
C ARG A 219 14.97 53.54 34.32
N GLU A 220 15.04 54.80 34.80
CA GLU A 220 15.53 55.98 34.04
C GLU A 220 17.02 56.21 34.35
N ASN A 221 17.92 55.98 33.39
CA ASN A 221 19.38 56.11 33.56
C ASN A 221 19.96 57.09 32.53
N ASP A 222 21.01 57.85 32.83
CA ASP A 222 21.79 58.65 31.84
C ASP A 222 23.21 58.08 31.82
N VAL A 223 23.33 56.85 31.29
CA VAL A 223 24.47 55.94 31.40
C VAL A 223 25.72 56.55 30.76
N ASN A 224 25.54 57.32 29.69
CA ASN A 224 26.64 58.01 29.02
C ASN A 224 26.87 59.45 29.54
N SER A 225 26.07 59.89 30.53
CA SER A 225 26.12 61.23 31.12
C SER A 225 26.01 62.37 30.09
N ASP A 226 25.25 62.17 29.02
CA ASP A 226 25.01 63.15 27.95
C ASP A 226 23.80 64.06 28.22
N GLY A 227 23.03 63.77 29.28
CA GLY A 227 21.84 64.50 29.69
C GLY A 227 20.54 63.98 29.09
N ILE A 228 20.55 62.84 28.40
CA ILE A 228 19.40 62.09 27.89
C ILE A 228 19.24 60.84 28.76
N SER A 229 18.02 60.55 29.21
CA SER A 229 17.77 59.30 29.93
C SER A 229 17.54 58.15 28.95
N GLU A 230 18.37 57.12 29.02
CA GLU A 230 18.12 55.76 28.57
C GLU A 230 17.12 55.05 29.49
N TYR A 231 16.40 54.08 28.92
CA TYR A 231 15.51 53.17 29.65
C TYR A 231 16.00 51.77 29.35
N TYR A 232 16.36 51.04 30.40
CA TYR A 232 16.65 49.61 30.36
C TYR A 232 15.57 48.88 31.15
N THR A 233 15.23 47.70 30.68
CA THR A 233 14.45 46.70 31.41
C THR A 233 15.36 46.03 32.45
N ASP A 234 14.89 44.97 33.10
CA ASP A 234 15.71 44.20 34.05
C ASP A 234 16.51 43.05 33.44
N GLY A 235 16.39 42.81 32.14
CA GLY A 235 17.17 41.82 31.40
C GLY A 235 16.55 40.43 31.39
N ILE A 236 15.51 40.19 32.20
CA ILE A 236 14.79 38.91 32.23
C ILE A 236 13.55 39.02 31.34
N LEU A 237 13.46 38.17 30.31
CA LEU A 237 12.29 38.17 29.43
C LEU A 237 10.96 37.98 30.18
N ASP A 238 9.89 38.62 29.69
CA ASP A 238 8.52 38.52 30.22
C ASP A 238 8.07 37.06 30.44
N VAL A 239 8.60 36.12 29.64
CA VAL A 239 8.26 34.68 29.69
C VAL A 239 8.85 33.98 30.92
N TYR A 240 10.01 34.43 31.41
CA TYR A 240 10.68 33.91 32.61
C TYR A 240 10.31 34.70 33.87
N ASP A 241 9.79 35.90 33.69
CA ASP A 241 9.43 36.85 34.72
C ASP A 241 8.24 36.37 35.59
N TYR A 242 8.48 36.09 36.89
CA TYR A 242 7.44 35.53 37.79
C TYR A 242 6.52 36.63 38.33
N PHE A 243 5.31 36.70 37.79
CA PHE A 243 4.36 37.78 38.03
C PHE A 243 3.23 37.49 39.05
N GLU A 244 3.03 38.37 40.04
CA GLU A 244 1.85 38.38 40.95
C GLU A 244 0.91 39.61 40.77
N GLY A 245 1.11 40.48 39.76
CA GLY A 245 0.44 41.79 39.60
C GLY A 245 -0.72 41.91 38.58
N VAL A 246 -0.89 43.09 37.93
CA VAL A 246 -1.87 43.34 36.81
C VAL A 246 -1.29 43.70 35.42
N ASP A 247 -0.08 44.27 35.28
CA ASP A 247 0.73 44.34 34.04
C ASP A 247 2.25 44.06 34.27
N PHE A 248 2.95 43.53 33.25
CA PHE A 248 4.41 43.26 33.25
C PHE A 248 5.27 44.55 33.28
N ALA A 249 4.71 45.67 32.82
CA ALA A 249 5.36 46.98 32.84
C ALA A 249 5.79 47.50 34.24
N THR A 250 5.46 46.78 35.32
CA THR A 250 5.83 47.08 36.71
C THR A 250 6.41 45.88 37.46
N SER A 251 6.69 44.77 36.76
CA SER A 251 7.43 43.63 37.29
C SER A 251 8.90 43.99 37.53
N TYR A 252 9.56 43.20 38.37
CA TYR A 252 11.00 43.31 38.55
C TYR A 252 11.54 42.00 39.13
N GLY A 253 12.43 41.38 38.38
CA GLY A 253 13.14 40.17 38.70
C GLY A 253 12.24 38.94 38.76
N ASN A 254 12.88 37.79 38.86
CA ASN A 254 12.25 36.47 38.85
C ASN A 254 11.53 36.09 40.17
N SER A 255 10.51 36.88 40.55
CA SER A 255 9.94 36.88 41.90
C SER A 255 9.15 35.61 42.27
N SER A 256 9.83 34.55 42.71
CA SER A 256 9.33 33.24 43.22
C SER A 256 9.61 32.01 42.36
N GLN A 257 10.43 32.07 41.31
CA GLN A 257 11.15 30.85 40.94
C GLN A 257 12.08 30.46 42.10
N GLY A 258 12.09 29.18 42.46
CA GLY A 258 13.04 28.67 43.46
C GLY A 258 12.74 28.92 44.94
N THR A 259 11.52 28.64 45.44
CA THR A 259 11.37 28.42 46.91
C THR A 259 11.87 27.02 47.35
N SER A 260 13.21 26.88 47.38
CA SER A 260 14.05 25.86 48.05
C SER A 260 14.04 24.42 47.51
N PRO A 261 15.20 23.73 47.40
CA PRO A 261 16.60 24.19 47.51
C PRO A 261 17.32 24.45 46.17
N LEU A 262 16.71 24.15 45.03
CA LEU A 262 17.24 24.46 43.68
C LEU A 262 16.33 25.48 42.99
N PHE A 263 16.95 26.43 42.31
CA PHE A 263 16.30 27.62 41.73
C PHE A 263 15.82 27.40 40.29
N VAL A 264 16.30 26.32 39.70
CA VAL A 264 16.04 25.77 38.37
C VAL A 264 15.63 24.30 38.50
N LYS A 265 15.23 23.66 37.41
CA LYS A 265 14.76 22.27 37.39
C LYS A 265 15.88 21.28 37.73
N ASP A 266 15.51 20.27 38.50
CA ASP A 266 16.32 19.10 38.87
C ASP A 266 15.38 17.90 38.82
N THR A 267 15.43 17.19 37.70
CA THR A 267 14.47 16.17 37.31
C THR A 267 14.62 14.90 38.12
N ASP A 268 15.85 14.46 38.41
CA ASP A 268 16.12 13.22 39.13
C ASP A 268 16.36 13.41 40.65
N SER A 269 16.43 14.67 41.10
CA SER A 269 16.62 15.10 42.48
C SER A 269 17.96 14.70 43.11
N ASP A 270 19.04 14.63 42.32
CA ASP A 270 20.38 14.30 42.80
C ASP A 270 21.14 15.50 43.39
N GLY A 271 20.66 16.72 43.12
CA GLY A 271 21.23 17.98 43.61
C GLY A 271 22.03 18.78 42.58
N VAL A 272 22.21 18.27 41.36
CA VAL A 272 22.68 19.01 40.19
C VAL A 272 21.46 19.43 39.36
N PRO A 273 21.32 20.71 39.00
CA PRO A 273 20.32 21.16 38.04
C PRO A 273 20.48 20.53 36.66
N ASP A 274 19.36 20.43 35.92
CA ASP A 274 19.31 19.79 34.60
C ASP A 274 20.33 20.41 33.61
N TYR A 275 20.39 21.74 33.49
CA TYR A 275 21.34 22.48 32.63
C TYR A 275 22.83 22.30 32.97
N MET A 276 23.14 21.57 34.04
CA MET A 276 24.52 21.23 34.45
C MET A 276 24.71 19.72 34.65
N ASP A 277 23.70 18.93 34.31
CA ASP A 277 23.64 17.49 34.51
C ASP A 277 23.45 16.75 33.20
N LEU A 278 24.57 16.21 32.71
CA LEU A 278 24.66 15.27 31.59
C LEU A 278 23.69 14.08 31.66
N THR A 279 23.06 13.83 32.81
CA THR A 279 22.12 12.73 33.06
C THR A 279 20.86 13.14 33.82
N SER A 280 20.20 14.21 33.40
CA SER A 280 18.95 14.76 33.94
C SER A 280 17.84 13.71 34.20
N GLU A 281 17.77 12.63 33.39
CA GLU A 281 16.87 11.49 33.62
C GLU A 281 17.57 10.22 34.19
N ASN A 282 18.56 10.37 35.07
CA ASN A 282 19.34 9.38 35.85
C ASN A 282 20.63 8.82 35.24
N SER A 283 20.58 7.91 34.26
CA SER A 283 21.78 7.09 33.88
C SER A 283 21.97 6.90 32.39
N ILE A 284 21.19 7.65 31.62
CA ILE A 284 21.30 7.78 30.17
C ILE A 284 21.74 9.22 29.97
N PHE A 285 22.78 9.44 29.16
CA PHE A 285 23.23 10.78 28.85
C PHE A 285 22.19 11.50 28.00
N ASP A 286 21.87 12.77 28.26
CA ASP A 286 20.76 13.44 27.58
C ASP A 286 21.08 13.69 26.10
N ILE A 287 22.37 13.96 25.76
CA ILE A 287 22.91 13.93 24.39
C ILE A 287 22.51 12.69 23.57
N SER A 288 22.28 11.54 24.23
CA SER A 288 21.91 10.30 23.51
C SER A 288 20.49 10.31 22.93
N GLY A 289 19.67 11.25 23.40
CA GLY A 289 18.32 11.54 22.90
C GLY A 289 18.28 12.51 21.72
N THR A 290 19.37 13.24 21.45
CA THR A 290 19.41 14.34 20.47
C THR A 290 19.85 13.87 19.08
N LEU A 291 19.81 14.78 18.10
CA LEU A 291 20.35 14.55 16.75
C LEU A 291 21.90 14.46 16.76
N TYR A 292 22.52 14.86 17.86
CA TYR A 292 23.95 15.14 17.98
C TYR A 292 24.72 14.10 18.78
N ALA A 293 24.06 13.00 19.18
CA ALA A 293 24.67 11.84 19.85
C ALA A 293 25.95 11.28 19.20
N ASN A 294 26.20 11.56 17.92
CA ASN A 294 27.43 11.16 17.24
C ASN A 294 28.63 12.09 17.48
N PHE A 295 28.45 13.21 18.15
CA PHE A 295 29.51 14.13 18.56
C PHE A 295 30.13 13.77 19.91
N ASP A 296 29.46 12.96 20.73
CA ASP A 296 30.05 12.24 21.86
C ASP A 296 30.70 10.92 21.39
N ALA A 297 31.89 10.99 20.80
CA ALA A 297 32.59 9.80 20.30
C ALA A 297 33.23 8.98 21.44
N ASN A 298 33.40 9.58 22.61
CA ASN A 298 34.08 9.00 23.75
C ASN A 298 33.11 8.36 24.79
N SER A 299 31.81 8.64 24.64
CA SER A 299 30.69 8.19 25.46
C SER A 299 30.74 8.68 26.91
N ASP A 300 31.13 9.94 27.12
CA ASP A 300 31.13 10.60 28.44
C ASP A 300 29.97 11.55 28.70
N GLY A 301 29.11 11.79 27.70
CA GLY A 301 27.90 12.60 27.84
C GLY A 301 27.98 13.98 27.21
N SER A 302 29.18 14.48 26.88
CA SER A 302 29.37 15.81 26.31
C SER A 302 29.87 15.76 24.86
N ILE A 303 29.71 16.86 24.14
CA ILE A 303 30.25 17.06 22.79
C ILE A 303 31.78 17.05 22.84
N ASP A 304 32.42 16.21 22.00
CA ASP A 304 33.88 16.18 21.91
C ASP A 304 34.42 17.45 21.20
N GLY A 305 34.97 18.41 21.95
CA GLY A 305 35.46 19.67 21.40
C GLY A 305 36.32 20.50 22.35
N SER A 306 36.69 21.70 21.90
CA SER A 306 37.30 22.80 22.70
C SER A 306 37.46 24.07 21.86
N ILE A 307 36.77 24.13 20.72
CA ILE A 307 36.81 25.30 19.84
C ILE A 307 35.39 25.84 19.90
N ASP A 308 35.32 27.07 20.36
CA ASP A 308 34.18 27.97 20.30
C ASP A 308 34.77 29.31 19.82
N ILE A 309 34.35 29.76 18.64
CA ILE A 309 34.88 30.97 18.02
C ILE A 309 34.18 32.21 18.59
N ASP A 310 32.90 32.09 18.87
CA ASP A 310 31.90 33.08 19.28
C ASP A 310 32.03 33.43 20.75
N HIS A 311 32.51 32.48 21.54
CA HIS A 311 32.47 32.50 23.01
C HIS A 311 31.03 32.61 23.52
N ASP A 312 30.13 31.79 22.96
CA ASP A 312 28.74 31.66 23.39
C ASP A 312 28.46 30.35 24.13
N GLY A 313 29.50 29.56 24.41
CA GLY A 313 29.40 28.30 25.15
C GLY A 313 29.02 27.11 24.27
N ILE A 314 28.62 27.35 23.01
CA ILE A 314 28.25 26.30 22.08
C ILE A 314 29.48 25.89 21.27
N LEU A 315 29.91 24.64 21.41
CA LEU A 315 31.06 24.14 20.66
C LEU A 315 30.81 24.15 19.13
N ASP A 316 31.79 24.63 18.35
CA ASP A 316 31.81 24.69 16.85
C ASP A 316 31.42 23.37 16.15
N ALA A 317 31.51 22.23 16.84
CA ALA A 317 31.13 20.92 16.31
C ALA A 317 29.61 20.76 16.19
N PHE A 318 28.88 21.41 17.08
CA PHE A 318 27.42 21.44 17.21
C PHE A 318 26.86 22.77 16.69
N ASP A 319 27.55 23.88 16.94
CA ASP A 319 27.16 25.19 16.45
C ASP A 319 27.13 25.24 14.91
N THR A 320 25.98 25.63 14.40
CA THR A 320 25.70 25.70 12.98
C THR A 320 26.11 27.05 12.36
N ASN A 321 26.43 28.06 13.16
CA ASN A 321 26.93 29.35 12.72
C ASN A 321 27.89 30.02 13.72
N THR A 322 29.18 29.71 13.57
CA THR A 322 30.31 30.15 14.43
C THR A 322 30.68 31.64 14.32
N THR A 323 29.70 32.51 14.08
CA THR A 323 29.89 33.97 14.02
C THR A 323 28.76 34.77 14.67
N VAL A 324 27.80 34.12 15.33
CA VAL A 324 26.59 34.69 15.92
C VAL A 324 26.43 34.06 17.30
N PHE A 325 25.94 34.84 18.27
CA PHE A 325 25.64 34.33 19.60
C PHE A 325 24.38 33.46 19.50
N GLY A 326 24.51 32.17 19.84
CA GLY A 326 23.52 31.13 19.59
C GLY A 326 23.78 30.35 18.30
N SER A 327 23.08 29.22 18.13
CA SER A 327 23.22 28.31 16.99
C SER A 327 21.95 28.24 16.13
N PRO A 328 21.77 29.17 15.16
CA PRO A 328 20.64 29.20 14.26
C PRO A 328 20.46 27.90 13.47
N ARG A 329 19.34 27.21 13.66
CA ARG A 329 19.08 25.87 13.10
C ARG A 329 19.27 25.73 11.58
N ASP A 330 20.48 25.35 11.18
CA ASP A 330 20.90 25.34 9.77
C ASP A 330 21.10 23.92 9.20
N LEU A 331 20.05 23.11 9.21
CA LEU A 331 20.10 21.67 8.87
C LEU A 331 19.73 21.36 7.40
N ASN A 332 20.40 20.37 6.80
CA ASN A 332 20.08 19.83 5.47
C ASN A 332 20.42 18.33 5.38
N GLN A 333 19.52 17.50 5.92
CA GLN A 333 19.65 16.04 5.96
C GLN A 333 18.27 15.40 6.15
N LYS A 334 18.15 14.08 6.00
CA LYS A 334 16.86 13.38 6.10
C LYS A 334 16.31 13.37 7.53
N LEU A 335 15.35 14.24 7.80
CA LEU A 335 14.76 14.48 9.11
C LEU A 335 13.24 14.33 9.08
N GLN A 336 12.64 14.53 10.25
CA GLN A 336 11.22 14.57 10.53
C GLN A 336 11.02 15.42 11.80
N LEU A 337 9.86 16.05 11.94
CA LEU A 337 9.56 16.90 13.10
C LEU A 337 8.64 16.20 14.09
N TYR A 338 8.97 16.29 15.38
CA TYR A 338 8.08 15.92 16.47
C TYR A 338 7.32 17.15 16.96
N PHE A 339 6.02 16.99 17.18
CA PHE A 339 5.14 17.98 17.77
C PHE A 339 4.70 17.45 19.13
N ASP A 340 4.89 18.24 20.18
CA ASP A 340 4.72 17.84 21.57
C ASP A 340 3.27 17.88 22.09
N GLY A 341 2.37 18.53 21.33
CA GLY A 341 0.97 18.71 21.65
C GLY A 341 0.64 19.90 22.55
N ARG A 342 1.60 20.77 22.88
CA ARG A 342 1.43 21.95 23.75
C ARG A 342 1.59 23.27 23.03
N ASN A 343 2.61 23.43 22.17
CA ASN A 343 2.96 24.70 21.54
C ASN A 343 3.75 24.58 20.22
N ASP A 344 4.10 23.37 19.76
CA ASP A 344 4.81 23.18 18.49
C ASP A 344 3.90 23.39 17.27
N TYR A 345 4.28 24.28 16.36
CA TYR A 345 3.58 24.45 15.07
C TYR A 345 4.41 25.18 14.02
N ILE A 346 4.00 25.03 12.76
CA ILE A 346 4.55 25.78 11.63
C ILE A 346 3.46 26.70 11.07
N GLU A 347 3.83 27.93 10.73
CA GLU A 347 2.90 28.93 10.24
C GLU A 347 3.49 29.76 9.08
N GLU A 348 2.69 29.92 8.04
CA GLU A 348 2.97 30.85 6.93
C GLU A 348 2.43 32.26 7.21
N ASP A 349 3.04 33.25 6.58
CA ASP A 349 2.63 34.66 6.66
C ASP A 349 1.14 34.87 6.32
N ASN A 350 0.52 35.81 7.04
CA ASN A 350 -0.88 36.16 6.78
C ASN A 350 -1.05 36.85 5.42
N GLY A 351 -2.11 36.48 4.69
CA GLY A 351 -2.44 37.02 3.38
C GLY A 351 -2.03 36.10 2.22
N ILE A 352 -1.30 35.02 2.49
CA ILE A 352 -0.97 34.00 1.50
C ILE A 352 -2.18 33.07 1.29
N ASN A 353 -2.74 33.08 0.08
CA ASN A 353 -3.84 32.19 -0.30
C ASN A 353 -3.29 30.90 -0.92
N ILE A 354 -3.18 29.83 -0.12
CA ILE A 354 -2.71 28.52 -0.58
C ILE A 354 -3.87 27.68 -1.12
N VAL A 355 -4.93 27.52 -0.34
CA VAL A 355 -6.13 26.73 -0.69
C VAL A 355 -7.37 27.60 -0.92
N ASN A 356 -7.38 28.83 -0.41
CA ASN A 356 -8.49 29.77 -0.62
C ASN A 356 -8.65 30.17 -2.10
N GLY A 357 -9.88 30.14 -2.59
CA GLY A 357 -10.26 30.42 -3.98
C GLY A 357 -10.08 29.25 -4.96
N LEU A 358 -9.55 28.10 -4.52
CA LEU A 358 -9.31 26.97 -5.41
C LEU A 358 -10.59 26.17 -5.70
N ALA A 359 -10.78 25.80 -6.97
CA ALA A 359 -11.84 24.88 -7.40
C ALA A 359 -11.51 23.40 -7.14
N GLU A 360 -10.21 23.10 -7.01
CA GLU A 360 -9.68 21.78 -6.75
C GLU A 360 -8.48 21.91 -5.82
N ALA A 361 -8.33 20.97 -4.89
CA ALA A 361 -7.17 20.95 -4.00
C ALA A 361 -6.89 19.53 -3.51
N THR A 362 -5.62 19.23 -3.23
CA THR A 362 -5.23 18.02 -2.49
C THR A 362 -4.21 18.40 -1.43
N MET A 363 -4.38 17.90 -0.21
CA MET A 363 -3.41 18.01 0.89
C MET A 363 -3.05 16.60 1.36
N MET A 364 -1.77 16.33 1.58
CA MET A 364 -1.28 15.03 2.04
C MET A 364 -0.02 15.17 2.90
N ALA A 365 0.17 14.22 3.82
CA ALA A 365 1.32 14.15 4.72
C ALA A 365 1.48 12.73 5.27
N TRP A 366 2.67 12.41 5.78
CA TRP A 366 2.91 11.31 6.70
C TRP A 366 2.76 11.79 8.14
N ILE A 367 2.09 11.02 8.99
CA ILE A 367 1.99 11.29 10.43
C ILE A 367 2.27 10.02 11.24
N LYS A 368 2.86 10.16 12.43
CA LYS A 368 2.96 9.10 13.44
C LYS A 368 2.44 9.63 14.77
N LEU A 369 1.26 9.16 15.18
CA LEU A 369 0.64 9.61 16.43
C LEU A 369 1.46 9.16 17.65
N ASP A 370 1.69 10.08 18.58
CA ASP A 370 2.37 9.79 19.84
C ASP A 370 1.65 8.71 20.67
N PRO A 371 2.35 7.83 21.40
CA PRO A 371 1.72 6.85 22.31
C PRO A 371 0.72 7.46 23.30
N ASN A 372 0.91 8.72 23.68
CA ASN A 372 0.07 9.48 24.60
C ASN A 372 -0.88 10.45 23.89
N PHE A 373 -1.20 10.24 22.61
CA PHE A 373 -2.22 11.03 21.91
C PHE A 373 -3.63 10.76 22.49
N MET A 374 -4.20 11.77 23.17
CA MET A 374 -5.44 11.61 23.97
C MET A 374 -6.69 12.30 23.39
N GLU A 375 -6.57 13.48 22.78
CA GLU A 375 -7.72 14.27 22.32
C GLU A 375 -7.66 14.60 20.83
N HIS A 376 -7.55 15.88 20.48
CA HIS A 376 -7.62 16.38 19.11
C HIS A 376 -6.26 16.92 18.69
N GLY A 377 -5.88 16.72 17.43
CA GLY A 377 -4.65 17.29 16.88
C GLY A 377 -4.82 17.75 15.46
N ALA A 378 -4.58 19.04 15.21
CA ALA A 378 -4.63 19.65 13.90
C ALA A 378 -3.39 19.29 13.09
N ILE A 379 -3.58 18.84 11.85
CA ILE A 379 -2.48 18.37 11.02
C ILE A 379 -1.98 19.51 10.14
N MET A 380 -2.84 20.01 9.24
CA MET A 380 -2.47 21.06 8.28
C MET A 380 -3.69 21.74 7.68
N GLY A 381 -3.54 23.01 7.26
CA GLY A 381 -4.48 23.69 6.37
C GLY A 381 -4.74 25.17 6.69
N GLN A 382 -5.77 25.73 6.05
CA GLN A 382 -6.33 27.06 6.35
C GLN A 382 -7.74 26.91 6.95
N THR A 383 -8.29 27.97 7.54
CA THR A 383 -9.62 27.99 8.19
C THR A 383 -10.74 27.36 7.36
N ASN A 384 -10.72 27.58 6.05
CA ASN A 384 -11.68 27.04 5.09
C ASN A 384 -11.40 25.63 4.60
N PHE A 385 -10.22 25.07 4.81
CA PHE A 385 -9.87 23.72 4.39
C PHE A 385 -8.68 23.19 5.16
N TRP A 386 -8.94 22.35 6.16
CA TRP A 386 -7.90 21.80 7.04
C TRP A 386 -8.24 20.41 7.59
N MET A 387 -7.19 19.65 7.93
CA MET A 387 -7.27 18.28 8.39
C MET A 387 -6.89 18.16 9.87
N ARG A 388 -7.50 17.20 10.55
CA ARG A 388 -7.20 16.87 11.95
C ARG A 388 -7.44 15.40 12.29
N VAL A 389 -6.86 14.95 13.38
CA VAL A 389 -7.22 13.70 14.06
C VAL A 389 -8.08 14.04 15.28
N ASN A 390 -9.17 13.30 15.49
CA ASN A 390 -10.06 13.50 16.64
C ASN A 390 -9.68 12.60 17.84
N GLY A 391 -10.37 12.76 18.98
CA GLY A 391 -10.19 11.92 20.18
C GLY A 391 -10.45 10.43 20.01
N THR A 392 -11.05 10.00 18.90
CA THR A 392 -11.20 8.58 18.55
C THR A 392 -10.16 8.10 17.55
N LYS A 393 -9.10 8.89 17.32
CA LYS A 393 -7.97 8.65 16.41
C LYS A 393 -8.44 8.44 14.97
N ARG A 394 -9.38 9.25 14.52
CA ARG A 394 -9.92 9.20 13.15
C ARG A 394 -9.65 10.49 12.42
N LEU A 395 -9.33 10.36 11.14
CA LEU A 395 -9.12 11.49 10.25
C LEU A 395 -10.43 12.24 10.00
N ARG A 396 -10.37 13.57 10.14
CA ARG A 396 -11.46 14.51 9.89
C ARG A 396 -10.94 15.68 9.08
N VAL A 397 -11.77 16.20 8.18
CA VAL A 397 -11.51 17.45 7.45
C VAL A 397 -12.64 18.45 7.71
N GLU A 398 -12.28 19.71 7.87
CA GLU A 398 -13.19 20.84 7.91
C GLU A 398 -13.10 21.61 6.58
N VAL A 399 -14.25 22.03 6.05
CA VAL A 399 -14.39 22.65 4.73
C VAL A 399 -15.36 23.85 4.79
N GLN A 400 -14.98 24.96 4.17
CA GLN A 400 -15.71 26.24 4.10
C GLN A 400 -16.18 26.78 5.47
N ASP A 401 -15.34 26.70 6.49
CA ASP A 401 -15.58 27.18 7.86
C ASP A 401 -16.81 26.57 8.58
N GLN A 402 -17.56 25.65 7.95
CA GLN A 402 -18.89 25.24 8.40
C GLN A 402 -19.17 23.74 8.31
N TYR A 403 -18.46 23.02 7.43
CA TYR A 403 -18.76 21.63 7.14
C TYR A 403 -17.63 20.71 7.57
N SER A 404 -17.97 19.70 8.36
CA SER A 404 -17.01 18.70 8.79
C SER A 404 -17.31 17.35 8.17
N ILE A 405 -16.27 16.67 7.66
CA ILE A 405 -16.36 15.30 7.13
C ILE A 405 -15.42 14.43 7.95
N LEU A 406 -15.98 13.38 8.55
CA LEU A 406 -15.26 12.42 9.38
C LEU A 406 -15.16 11.10 8.62
N ALA A 407 -13.98 10.47 8.60
CA ALA A 407 -13.83 9.09 8.13
C ALA A 407 -14.39 8.10 9.18
N ALA A 408 -15.70 8.12 9.38
CA ALA A 408 -16.37 7.46 10.50
C ALA A 408 -16.33 5.93 10.41
N GLU A 409 -16.23 5.38 9.21
CA GLU A 409 -16.20 3.94 8.95
C GLU A 409 -14.77 3.36 8.84
N SER A 410 -13.72 4.22 8.85
CA SER A 410 -12.32 3.77 8.81
C SER A 410 -11.89 2.99 10.07
N THR A 411 -10.69 2.41 10.12
CA THR A 411 -10.10 2.00 11.40
C THR A 411 -9.54 3.22 12.13
N ALA A 412 -9.49 3.16 13.46
CA ALA A 412 -8.73 4.16 14.21
C ALA A 412 -7.25 4.07 13.81
N LEU A 413 -6.60 5.22 13.66
CA LEU A 413 -5.18 5.32 13.37
C LEU A 413 -4.39 4.68 14.51
N SER A 414 -3.39 3.88 14.14
CA SER A 414 -2.50 3.21 15.10
C SER A 414 -1.57 4.23 15.75
N LEU A 415 -1.40 4.12 17.06
CA LEU A 415 -0.38 4.89 17.78
C LEU A 415 1.00 4.32 17.48
N ASN A 416 2.01 5.19 17.49
CA ASN A 416 3.41 4.87 17.22
C ASN A 416 3.62 4.11 15.90
N LYS A 417 2.79 4.40 14.89
CA LYS A 417 2.92 3.85 13.53
C LYS A 417 2.76 4.93 12.48
N TRP A 418 3.70 4.99 11.54
CA TRP A 418 3.61 5.88 10.40
C TRP A 418 2.37 5.57 9.58
N THR A 419 1.58 6.60 9.32
CA THR A 419 0.35 6.55 8.53
C THR A 419 0.34 7.71 7.55
N HIS A 420 0.14 7.42 6.28
CA HIS A 420 -0.05 8.46 5.29
C HIS A 420 -1.51 8.90 5.27
N ILE A 421 -1.76 10.20 5.20
CA ILE A 421 -3.10 10.77 5.14
C ILE A 421 -3.23 11.70 3.95
N ALA A 422 -4.42 11.79 3.37
CA ALA A 422 -4.71 12.81 2.38
C ALA A 422 -6.18 13.20 2.33
N VAL A 423 -6.45 14.41 1.84
CA VAL A 423 -7.77 14.88 1.45
C VAL A 423 -7.74 15.44 0.04
N VAL A 424 -8.74 15.08 -0.76
CA VAL A 424 -8.95 15.60 -2.12
C VAL A 424 -10.28 16.34 -2.17
N TYR A 425 -10.25 17.57 -2.65
CA TYR A 425 -11.42 18.41 -2.97
C TYR A 425 -11.54 18.58 -4.49
N ASP A 426 -12.69 18.21 -5.05
CA ASP A 426 -13.06 18.40 -6.45
C ASP A 426 -14.42 19.13 -6.49
N GLY A 427 -14.38 20.46 -6.57
CA GLY A 427 -15.57 21.32 -6.54
C GLY A 427 -16.51 21.11 -7.72
N SER A 428 -16.03 20.48 -8.81
CA SER A 428 -16.84 20.11 -9.97
C SER A 428 -17.60 18.79 -9.77
N ASN A 429 -17.15 17.95 -8.83
CA ASN A 429 -17.77 16.66 -8.55
C ASN A 429 -19.11 16.83 -7.84
N THR A 430 -20.14 16.18 -8.39
CA THR A 430 -21.50 16.23 -7.83
C THR A 430 -21.84 15.03 -6.94
N VAL A 431 -20.91 14.07 -6.79
CA VAL A 431 -21.14 12.82 -6.03
C VAL A 431 -20.12 12.66 -4.89
N GLN A 432 -18.83 12.87 -5.17
CA GLN A 432 -17.72 12.67 -4.23
C GLN A 432 -16.83 13.92 -4.23
N LYS A 433 -17.38 15.04 -3.75
CA LYS A 433 -16.71 16.35 -3.76
C LYS A 433 -15.49 16.39 -2.85
N VAL A 434 -15.56 15.67 -1.73
CA VAL A 434 -14.43 15.52 -0.80
C VAL A 434 -14.16 14.04 -0.62
N LYS A 435 -12.89 13.64 -0.67
CA LYS A 435 -12.44 12.26 -0.45
C LYS A 435 -11.31 12.25 0.57
N LEU A 436 -11.36 11.30 1.49
CA LEU A 436 -10.31 11.09 2.49
C LEU A 436 -9.57 9.79 2.18
N TYR A 437 -8.25 9.82 2.35
CA TYR A 437 -7.39 8.68 2.13
C TYR A 437 -6.52 8.42 3.36
N ILE A 438 -6.32 7.14 3.67
CA ILE A 438 -5.39 6.64 4.69
C ILE A 438 -4.52 5.59 4.00
N ASN A 439 -3.20 5.70 4.13
CA ASN A 439 -2.22 4.84 3.46
C ASN A 439 -2.48 4.69 1.95
N GLY A 440 -2.98 5.73 1.28
CA GLY A 440 -3.34 5.71 -0.14
C GLY A 440 -4.68 5.03 -0.48
N GLU A 441 -5.33 4.38 0.47
CA GLU A 441 -6.68 3.84 0.31
C GLU A 441 -7.73 4.93 0.55
N LYS A 442 -8.74 5.03 -0.32
CA LYS A 442 -9.87 5.94 -0.09
C LYS A 442 -10.81 5.37 0.97
N VAL A 443 -10.85 5.99 2.14
CA VAL A 443 -11.62 5.52 3.29
C VAL A 443 -12.97 6.21 3.46
N GLU A 444 -13.16 7.39 2.86
CA GLU A 444 -14.42 8.14 2.93
C GLU A 444 -14.59 9.03 1.69
N SER A 445 -15.84 9.25 1.29
CA SER A 445 -16.16 10.26 0.28
C SER A 445 -17.53 10.87 0.52
N SER A 446 -17.64 12.19 0.38
CA SER A 446 -18.89 12.89 0.65
C SER A 446 -19.14 14.06 -0.30
N ASN A 447 -20.40 14.49 -0.35
CA ASN A 447 -20.81 15.74 -0.99
C ASN A 447 -21.81 16.49 -0.09
N PRO A 448 -21.35 17.12 1.01
CA PRO A 448 -22.21 17.84 1.94
C PRO A 448 -23.00 18.95 1.24
N ALA A 449 -24.29 19.04 1.56
CA ALA A 449 -25.17 20.06 0.99
C ALA A 449 -24.75 21.45 1.48
N GLY A 450 -24.32 22.30 0.54
CA GLY A 450 -23.92 23.69 0.80
C GLY A 450 -22.43 23.97 0.61
N ILE A 451 -21.59 22.94 0.43
CA ILE A 451 -20.22 23.15 -0.05
C ILE A 451 -20.27 23.62 -1.51
N GLY A 452 -19.70 24.80 -1.76
CA GLY A 452 -19.63 25.47 -3.08
C GLY A 452 -18.76 24.73 -4.11
N SER A 453 -18.50 25.37 -5.25
CA SER A 453 -17.60 24.86 -6.30
C SER A 453 -16.14 25.29 -6.13
N VAL A 454 -15.87 26.16 -5.16
CA VAL A 454 -14.56 26.71 -4.79
C VAL A 454 -14.44 26.70 -3.28
N ILE A 455 -13.22 26.52 -2.76
CA ILE A 455 -12.90 26.66 -1.35
C ILE A 455 -12.86 28.16 -1.03
N GLU A 456 -13.62 28.62 -0.05
CA GLU A 456 -13.74 30.04 0.30
C GLU A 456 -13.81 30.16 1.83
N THR A 457 -13.23 31.23 2.37
CA THR A 457 -13.35 31.59 3.79
C THR A 457 -14.06 32.93 3.98
N THR A 458 -14.74 33.10 5.11
CA THR A 458 -15.18 34.41 5.60
C THR A 458 -14.25 34.99 6.66
N SER A 459 -13.26 34.20 7.09
CA SER A 459 -12.24 34.60 8.05
C SER A 459 -11.28 35.62 7.45
N THR A 460 -10.83 36.58 8.26
CA THR A 460 -9.70 37.46 7.93
C THR A 460 -8.35 36.83 8.26
N ASN A 461 -8.35 35.73 9.01
CA ASN A 461 -7.17 34.91 9.24
C ASN A 461 -7.03 33.89 8.10
N THR A 462 -5.99 34.09 7.30
CA THR A 462 -5.66 33.28 6.12
C THR A 462 -4.33 32.56 6.30
N LYS A 463 -3.80 32.42 7.52
CA LYS A 463 -2.55 31.71 7.72
C LYS A 463 -2.73 30.22 7.43
N PHE A 464 -1.79 29.64 6.69
CA PHE A 464 -1.68 28.19 6.56
C PHE A 464 -0.84 27.68 7.73
N ARG A 465 -1.33 26.67 8.43
CA ARG A 465 -0.66 26.11 9.60
C ARG A 465 -0.44 24.61 9.46
N ILE A 466 0.61 24.13 10.11
CA ILE A 466 0.91 22.71 10.32
C ILE A 466 1.04 22.51 11.83
N GLY A 467 0.39 21.48 12.38
CA GLY A 467 0.44 21.20 13.82
C GLY A 467 -0.53 22.00 14.70
N ARG A 468 -1.22 23.03 14.17
CA ARG A 468 -2.13 23.91 14.95
C ARG A 468 -3.44 24.21 14.23
N ASN A 469 -4.53 24.36 15.00
CA ASN A 469 -5.83 24.75 14.46
C ASN A 469 -5.73 26.12 13.75
N PRO A 470 -6.00 26.21 12.44
CA PRO A 470 -5.92 27.47 11.69
C PRO A 470 -7.02 28.47 12.05
N SER A 471 -8.10 28.01 12.70
CA SER A 471 -9.23 28.86 13.11
C SER A 471 -8.97 29.58 14.44
N ASN A 472 -7.97 29.15 15.21
CA ASN A 472 -7.66 29.79 16.47
C ASN A 472 -6.81 31.05 16.24
N THR A 473 -7.40 32.23 16.44
CA THR A 473 -6.67 33.51 16.37
C THR A 473 -6.06 33.93 17.69
N ASP A 474 -6.36 33.22 18.77
CA ASP A 474 -5.92 33.54 20.12
C ASP A 474 -4.83 32.55 20.55
N ILE A 475 -3.64 33.08 20.86
CA ILE A 475 -2.51 32.25 21.29
C ILE A 475 -2.67 31.74 22.72
N THR A 476 -3.55 32.35 23.52
CA THR A 476 -3.86 31.97 24.92
C THR A 476 -4.75 30.73 25.08
N ASN A 477 -5.38 30.27 24.00
CA ASN A 477 -6.56 29.45 24.14
C ASN A 477 -6.24 27.95 24.07
N THR A 478 -6.46 27.25 25.19
CA THR A 478 -6.36 25.78 25.37
C THR A 478 -7.21 24.95 24.38
N THR A 479 -8.02 25.57 23.53
CA THR A 479 -8.74 24.94 22.39
C THR A 479 -7.96 24.97 21.06
N ALA A 480 -6.64 25.24 21.08
CA ALA A 480 -5.79 25.32 19.89
C ALA A 480 -5.65 24.01 19.08
N GLU A 481 -6.12 22.88 19.63
CA GLU A 481 -6.05 21.53 19.01
C GLU A 481 -4.67 21.23 18.41
N LEU A 482 -3.62 21.27 19.23
CA LEU A 482 -2.23 21.06 18.79
C LEU A 482 -1.94 19.59 18.52
N PHE A 483 -1.12 19.33 17.51
CA PHE A 483 -0.74 17.97 17.14
C PHE A 483 0.26 17.38 18.13
N LYS A 484 0.08 16.11 18.50
CA LYS A 484 1.06 15.37 19.28
C LYS A 484 1.54 14.13 18.51
N GLY A 485 2.80 14.12 18.12
CA GLY A 485 3.41 13.07 17.31
C GLY A 485 4.30 13.62 16.21
N GLU A 486 4.72 12.78 15.28
CA GLU A 486 5.68 13.15 14.24
C GLU A 486 4.99 13.40 12.89
N MET A 487 5.56 14.30 12.08
CA MET A 487 5.06 14.60 10.73
C MET A 487 6.20 14.71 9.72
N ASP A 488 5.92 14.30 8.49
CA ASP A 488 6.85 14.32 7.36
C ASP A 488 6.09 14.48 6.02
N GLU A 489 6.77 14.90 4.95
CA GLU A 489 6.29 14.95 3.57
C GLU A 489 4.97 15.72 3.36
N VAL A 490 4.86 16.93 3.89
CA VAL A 490 3.67 17.78 3.72
C VAL A 490 3.62 18.34 2.31
N ARG A 491 2.58 17.98 1.55
CA ARG A 491 2.39 18.39 0.15
C ARG A 491 1.00 18.99 -0.05
N VAL A 492 0.94 20.10 -0.80
CA VAL A 492 -0.31 20.75 -1.20
C VAL A 492 -0.34 20.92 -2.72
N PHE A 493 -1.45 20.51 -3.33
CA PHE A 493 -1.71 20.65 -4.76
C PHE A 493 -2.93 21.51 -5.02
N ASN A 494 -2.90 22.33 -6.07
CA ASN A 494 -4.07 23.07 -6.58
C ASN A 494 -4.90 22.27 -7.61
N LYS A 495 -4.89 20.94 -7.45
CA LYS A 495 -5.53 19.96 -8.33
C LYS A 495 -6.18 18.87 -7.49
N ALA A 496 -7.28 18.33 -8.00
CA ALA A 496 -7.88 17.12 -7.45
C ALA A 496 -7.12 15.91 -7.98
N LEU A 497 -6.21 15.34 -7.18
CA LEU A 497 -5.43 14.19 -7.60
C LEU A 497 -6.35 12.98 -7.87
N THR A 498 -6.05 12.26 -8.95
CA THR A 498 -6.70 10.96 -9.19
C THR A 498 -6.21 9.93 -8.19
N ASP A 499 -7.01 8.87 -7.97
CA ASP A 499 -6.64 7.77 -7.06
C ASP A 499 -5.28 7.15 -7.47
N ASP A 500 -4.98 7.06 -8.76
CA ASP A 500 -3.74 6.52 -9.30
C ASP A 500 -2.53 7.46 -9.09
N GLU A 501 -2.70 8.76 -9.32
CA GLU A 501 -1.65 9.76 -9.08
C GLU A 501 -1.26 9.80 -7.59
N LEU A 502 -2.24 9.88 -6.69
CA LEU A 502 -2.02 9.91 -5.24
C LEU A 502 -1.27 8.65 -4.79
N LYS A 503 -1.75 7.47 -5.16
CA LYS A 503 -1.19 6.18 -4.76
C LYS A 503 0.27 6.00 -5.16
N LYS A 504 0.68 6.51 -6.32
CA LYS A 504 2.07 6.44 -6.79
C LYS A 504 3.02 7.36 -6.03
N MET A 505 2.51 8.29 -5.22
CA MET A 505 3.31 9.27 -4.47
C MET A 505 3.46 8.96 -2.99
N VAL A 506 2.68 8.02 -2.45
CA VAL A 506 2.61 7.76 -1.00
C VAL A 506 3.95 7.31 -0.42
N TYR A 507 4.63 6.36 -1.06
CA TYR A 507 5.81 5.67 -0.52
C TYR A 507 7.12 6.10 -1.18
N GLN A 508 7.20 7.36 -1.64
CA GLN A 508 8.42 7.96 -2.17
C GLN A 508 8.35 9.48 -2.18
N GLU A 509 9.51 10.12 -2.11
CA GLU A 509 9.70 11.56 -2.36
C GLU A 509 9.50 11.92 -3.83
N LEU A 510 9.19 13.19 -4.12
CA LEU A 510 9.11 13.70 -5.49
C LEU A 510 10.46 14.20 -5.98
N ASP A 511 10.78 13.91 -7.24
CA ASP A 511 12.05 14.27 -7.86
C ASP A 511 12.02 15.71 -8.40
N GLU A 512 12.66 16.61 -7.66
CA GLU A 512 12.81 18.03 -8.00
C GLU A 512 13.51 18.26 -9.35
N VAL A 513 14.55 17.48 -9.65
CA VAL A 513 15.35 17.63 -10.88
C VAL A 513 14.49 17.41 -12.12
N ASN A 514 13.49 16.53 -12.01
CA ASN A 514 12.53 16.23 -13.07
C ASN A 514 11.19 16.97 -12.90
N GLY A 515 11.20 18.11 -12.18
CA GLY A 515 10.05 18.99 -12.00
C GLY A 515 8.89 18.30 -11.30
N PHE A 516 9.18 17.42 -10.33
CA PHE A 516 8.22 16.75 -9.43
C PHE A 516 7.18 15.85 -10.10
N ASN A 517 7.34 15.50 -11.38
CA ASN A 517 6.38 14.64 -12.10
C ASN A 517 6.64 13.14 -11.92
N ARG A 518 7.73 12.77 -11.25
CA ARG A 518 8.12 11.39 -10.91
C ARG A 518 8.63 11.35 -9.48
N GLY A 519 8.75 10.16 -8.91
CA GLY A 519 9.36 10.00 -7.60
C GLY A 519 10.87 9.76 -7.68
N VAL A 520 11.55 9.91 -6.54
CA VAL A 520 13.00 9.70 -6.42
C VAL A 520 13.35 8.22 -6.54
N VAL A 521 12.55 7.34 -5.93
CA VAL A 521 12.77 5.88 -5.92
C VAL A 521 12.39 5.26 -7.26
N ILE A 522 11.16 5.48 -7.71
CA ILE A 522 10.68 5.00 -9.01
C ILE A 522 10.84 6.12 -10.03
N GLN A 523 11.86 5.97 -10.88
CA GLN A 523 12.23 6.91 -11.94
C GLN A 523 11.31 6.83 -13.17
N ARG A 524 9.99 6.86 -12.93
CA ARG A 524 8.93 6.87 -13.94
C ARG A 524 7.93 7.96 -13.63
N ASP A 525 7.53 8.71 -14.66
CA ASP A 525 6.53 9.76 -14.51
C ASP A 525 5.22 9.20 -13.95
N ILE A 526 4.75 9.83 -12.87
CA ILE A 526 3.46 9.59 -12.23
C ILE A 526 2.37 10.15 -13.13
N SER A 527 2.50 11.43 -13.49
CA SER A 527 1.63 12.17 -14.40
C SER A 527 2.32 13.49 -14.80
N PRO A 528 2.12 13.98 -16.04
CA PRO A 528 2.83 15.16 -16.55
C PRO A 528 2.38 16.49 -15.92
N THR A 529 1.42 16.46 -15.01
CA THR A 529 0.80 17.67 -14.43
C THR A 529 1.00 17.79 -12.93
N ILE A 530 1.70 16.86 -12.28
CA ILE A 530 1.84 16.87 -10.82
C ILE A 530 2.65 18.09 -10.39
N GLY A 531 3.86 18.26 -10.93
CA GLY A 531 4.74 19.33 -10.49
C GLY A 531 4.22 20.73 -10.78
N THR A 532 3.53 20.94 -11.91
CA THR A 532 2.92 22.25 -12.20
C THR A 532 1.75 22.60 -11.29
N ASN A 533 1.17 21.61 -10.61
CA ASN A 533 0.07 21.80 -9.66
C ASN A 533 0.51 21.66 -8.19
N LEU A 534 1.77 21.34 -7.91
CA LEU A 534 2.33 21.32 -6.56
C LEU A 534 2.59 22.77 -6.13
N VAL A 535 1.90 23.22 -5.09
CA VAL A 535 1.97 24.62 -4.61
C VAL A 535 2.70 24.77 -3.29
N ARG A 536 2.82 23.69 -2.51
CA ARG A 536 3.71 23.59 -1.34
C ARG A 536 4.29 22.20 -1.24
N TYR A 537 5.56 22.12 -0.87
CA TYR A 537 6.21 20.87 -0.54
C TYR A 537 7.24 21.10 0.58
N TYR A 538 6.86 20.73 1.80
CA TYR A 538 7.75 20.70 2.95
C TYR A 538 8.14 19.25 3.21
N ARG A 539 9.39 18.90 2.88
CA ARG A 539 9.95 17.57 3.17
C ARG A 539 10.34 17.40 4.64
N MET A 540 10.33 18.46 5.44
CA MET A 540 10.78 18.43 6.83
C MET A 540 12.24 17.93 6.95
N ASP A 541 13.11 18.34 6.03
CA ASP A 541 14.50 17.87 5.95
C ASP A 541 15.53 18.99 5.69
N VAL A 542 15.07 20.22 5.47
CA VAL A 542 15.91 21.41 5.32
C VAL A 542 15.30 22.57 6.11
N TYR A 543 16.12 23.15 6.98
CA TYR A 543 15.76 24.29 7.82
C TYR A 543 16.83 25.37 7.71
N LYS A 544 16.39 26.63 7.79
CA LYS A 544 17.25 27.78 7.96
C LYS A 544 16.68 28.63 9.07
N ASP A 545 17.35 28.58 10.23
CA ASP A 545 16.84 29.17 11.45
C ASP A 545 15.41 28.62 11.70
N ASP A 546 14.44 29.48 12.01
CA ASP A 546 13.03 29.12 12.17
C ASP A 546 12.29 28.80 10.86
N ILE A 547 12.93 28.74 9.69
CA ILE A 547 12.22 28.55 8.40
C ILE A 547 12.36 27.13 7.87
N VAL A 548 11.24 26.44 7.69
CA VAL A 548 11.19 25.18 6.91
C VAL A 548 11.10 25.47 5.41
N ASP A 549 11.99 24.84 4.64
CA ASP A 549 12.08 25.07 3.20
C ASP A 549 10.85 24.56 2.43
N ASN A 550 10.30 25.40 1.55
CA ASN A 550 9.29 25.01 0.59
C ASN A 550 9.93 24.74 -0.78
N LEU A 551 10.17 23.46 -1.11
CA LEU A 551 10.85 23.04 -2.34
C LEU A 551 10.16 23.43 -3.67
N THR A 552 8.97 24.03 -3.62
CA THR A 552 8.38 24.63 -4.82
C THR A 552 9.03 25.97 -5.18
N THR A 553 9.79 26.58 -4.27
CA THR A 553 10.66 27.73 -4.54
C THR A 553 12.02 27.23 -5.04
N PRO A 554 12.66 27.89 -6.03
CA PRO A 554 13.97 27.44 -6.55
C PRO A 554 15.16 27.70 -5.63
N THR A 555 14.96 28.46 -4.56
CA THR A 555 16.00 28.91 -3.64
C THR A 555 15.52 28.64 -2.24
N LEU A 556 16.43 28.15 -1.40
CA LEU A 556 16.20 27.96 0.03
C LEU A 556 15.55 29.21 0.64
N ASP A 557 14.43 29.01 1.32
CA ASP A 557 13.70 30.08 1.99
C ASP A 557 14.47 30.53 3.26
N VAL A 558 14.61 31.85 3.45
CA VAL A 558 15.33 32.48 4.59
C VAL A 558 14.59 33.73 5.06
N GLY A 559 14.44 33.92 6.38
CA GLY A 559 13.80 35.08 7.04
C GLY A 559 12.31 35.31 6.76
N SER A 560 11.76 34.76 5.67
CA SER A 560 10.33 34.78 5.32
C SER A 560 9.93 33.44 4.74
N GLY A 561 8.77 32.92 5.12
CA GLY A 561 8.29 31.60 4.70
C GLY A 561 7.44 30.95 5.78
N ALA A 562 7.50 29.63 5.83
CA ALA A 562 6.83 28.83 6.85
C ALA A 562 7.70 28.80 8.12
N LYS A 563 7.35 29.63 9.10
CA LYS A 563 8.05 29.77 10.39
C LYS A 563 7.69 28.63 11.33
N MET A 564 8.70 28.06 11.97
CA MET A 564 8.66 27.04 13.01
C MET A 564 8.59 27.74 14.37
N TYR A 565 7.85 27.15 15.30
CA TYR A 565 7.69 27.68 16.65
C TYR A 565 7.86 26.54 17.66
N ASN A 566 8.80 26.69 18.60
CA ASN A 566 9.04 25.85 19.78
C ASN A 566 9.51 24.41 19.49
N PHE A 567 10.12 24.14 18.33
CA PHE A 567 10.59 22.79 18.04
C PHE A 567 11.91 22.50 18.75
N LYS A 568 11.91 21.51 19.64
CA LYS A 568 13.14 20.94 20.24
C LYS A 568 13.55 19.62 19.61
N ASN A 569 12.56 18.75 19.45
CA ASN A 569 12.76 17.36 19.12
C ASN A 569 12.73 17.15 17.60
N ILE A 570 13.92 17.02 17.01
CA ILE A 570 14.10 16.72 15.59
C ILE A 570 14.78 15.36 15.45
N TYR A 571 14.17 14.48 14.67
CA TYR A 571 14.63 13.10 14.56
C TYR A 571 15.05 12.74 13.13
N PRO A 572 15.93 11.75 12.94
CA PRO A 572 16.17 11.15 11.63
C PRO A 572 14.89 10.60 11.01
N GLN A 573 14.74 10.74 9.68
CA GLN A 573 13.56 10.29 8.96
C GLN A 573 13.32 8.78 9.11
N THR A 574 12.11 8.41 9.53
CA THR A 574 11.68 7.01 9.68
C THR A 574 10.39 6.68 8.93
N ALA A 575 9.81 7.62 8.17
CA ALA A 575 8.66 7.35 7.31
C ALA A 575 9.02 6.35 6.17
N PRO A 576 8.09 5.50 5.70
CA PRO A 576 8.40 4.45 4.73
C PRO A 576 8.49 4.99 3.28
N LEU A 577 9.59 5.65 2.94
CA LEU A 577 9.79 6.37 1.66
C LEU A 577 11.01 5.87 0.84
N PRO A 578 11.21 4.55 0.64
CA PRO A 578 10.20 3.49 0.62
C PRO A 578 10.31 2.51 1.81
N TYR A 579 9.54 1.41 1.78
CA TYR A 579 9.79 0.30 2.71
C TYR A 579 11.09 -0.44 2.35
N GLU A 580 12.03 -0.47 3.29
CA GLU A 580 13.35 -1.10 3.10
C GLU A 580 13.61 -2.26 4.06
N THR A 581 14.28 -3.30 3.59
CA THR A 581 14.76 -4.39 4.45
C THR A 581 16.15 -4.10 5.01
N LYS A 582 16.40 -4.52 6.27
CA LYS A 582 17.69 -4.37 6.97
C LYS A 582 18.39 -5.70 7.28
N ALA A 583 17.64 -6.80 7.32
CA ALA A 583 18.15 -8.11 7.71
C ALA A 583 17.51 -9.24 6.91
N ASP A 584 18.23 -10.35 6.77
CA ASP A 584 17.70 -11.57 6.18
C ASP A 584 16.61 -12.15 7.08
N GLY A 585 15.50 -12.62 6.50
CA GLY A 585 14.38 -13.08 7.32
C GLY A 585 13.09 -13.34 6.57
N ASP A 586 12.01 -13.51 7.33
CA ASP A 586 10.65 -13.60 6.77
C ASP A 586 10.08 -12.20 6.56
N TRP A 587 9.34 -12.00 5.47
CA TRP A 587 8.69 -10.73 5.12
C TRP A 587 7.79 -10.22 6.24
N SER A 588 7.09 -11.11 6.96
CA SER A 588 6.17 -10.71 8.03
C SER A 588 6.88 -10.40 9.36
N ASN A 589 8.20 -10.58 9.45
CA ASN A 589 8.95 -10.27 10.68
C ASN A 589 9.41 -8.82 10.69
N VAL A 590 9.01 -8.05 11.71
CA VAL A 590 9.41 -6.65 11.92
C VAL A 590 10.93 -6.47 11.96
N ALA A 591 11.69 -7.46 12.45
CA ALA A 591 13.15 -7.39 12.51
C ALA A 591 13.82 -7.40 11.12
N SER A 592 13.11 -7.85 10.07
CA SER A 592 13.60 -7.84 8.69
C SER A 592 13.61 -6.43 8.07
N TRP A 593 12.85 -5.48 8.64
CA TRP A 593 12.60 -4.15 8.07
C TRP A 593 13.33 -3.05 8.81
N LEU A 594 13.80 -2.03 8.08
CA LEU A 594 14.62 -0.94 8.61
C LEU A 594 14.01 -0.32 9.86
N HIS A 595 12.76 0.15 9.76
CA HIS A 595 11.97 0.70 10.86
C HIS A 595 10.69 -0.13 11.14
N GLY A 596 10.81 -1.47 11.13
CA GLY A 596 9.67 -2.37 11.36
C GLY A 596 8.95 -2.20 12.71
N ASP A 597 9.59 -1.54 13.67
CA ASP A 597 9.07 -1.13 14.97
C ASP A 597 8.04 -0.01 14.88
N VAL A 598 8.16 0.92 13.93
CA VAL A 598 7.21 2.04 13.67
C VAL A 598 6.45 1.91 12.35
N TRP A 599 6.73 0.87 11.55
CA TRP A 599 5.99 0.56 10.33
C TRP A 599 4.90 -0.49 10.54
N ASP A 600 3.82 -0.42 9.76
CA ASP A 600 2.83 -1.50 9.70
C ASP A 600 3.25 -2.55 8.67
N ILE A 601 4.04 -3.52 9.11
CA ILE A 601 4.49 -4.63 8.25
C ILE A 601 3.37 -5.63 7.96
N ALA A 602 2.51 -5.88 8.94
CA ALA A 602 1.55 -6.98 8.91
C ALA A 602 0.38 -6.70 7.96
N SER A 603 -0.07 -5.45 7.87
CA SER A 603 -1.20 -5.05 7.04
C SER A 603 -0.77 -4.30 5.76
N GLU A 604 0.15 -3.34 5.87
CA GLU A 604 0.47 -2.40 4.78
C GLU A 604 1.58 -2.93 3.86
N ALA A 605 2.71 -3.37 4.40
CA ALA A 605 3.81 -3.95 3.61
C ALA A 605 3.43 -5.27 2.89
N THR A 606 2.23 -5.82 3.15
CA THR A 606 1.81 -7.14 2.69
C THR A 606 0.68 -7.11 1.64
N ASN A 607 -0.13 -6.04 1.50
CA ASN A 607 -1.40 -6.17 0.75
C ASN A 607 -1.87 -5.04 -0.16
N ASN A 608 -1.22 -3.88 -0.20
CA ASN A 608 -1.72 -2.75 -0.99
C ASN A 608 -1.09 -2.66 -2.39
N ASP A 609 -1.93 -2.50 -3.42
CA ASP A 609 -1.53 -2.45 -4.84
C ASP A 609 -0.62 -1.25 -5.19
N TRP A 610 -0.29 -0.39 -4.23
CA TRP A 610 0.46 0.85 -4.39
C TRP A 610 1.68 1.01 -3.47
N THR A 611 2.05 -0.01 -2.71
CA THR A 611 3.28 0.02 -1.91
C THR A 611 4.53 0.01 -2.79
N ILE A 612 5.60 0.63 -2.28
CA ILE A 612 6.94 0.58 -2.89
C ILE A 612 7.86 -0.13 -1.89
N VAL A 613 8.51 -1.20 -2.34
CA VAL A 613 9.38 -2.04 -1.51
C VAL A 613 10.75 -2.20 -2.15
N GLN A 614 11.79 -1.95 -1.37
CA GLN A 614 13.18 -2.20 -1.75
C GLN A 614 13.79 -3.31 -0.90
N VAL A 615 14.09 -4.44 -1.55
CA VAL A 615 14.62 -5.65 -0.93
C VAL A 615 16.15 -5.61 -0.96
N LYS A 616 16.75 -5.21 0.16
CA LYS A 616 18.22 -5.10 0.37
C LYS A 616 18.81 -6.35 1.05
N ASN A 617 17.98 -7.34 1.37
CA ASN A 617 18.32 -8.56 2.11
C ASN A 617 17.65 -9.80 1.51
N ASN A 618 18.06 -11.00 1.96
CA ASN A 618 17.40 -12.23 1.55
C ASN A 618 16.09 -12.41 2.33
N ILE A 619 14.97 -12.29 1.63
CA ILE A 619 13.64 -12.33 2.21
C ILE A 619 12.89 -13.57 1.74
N THR A 620 12.18 -14.21 2.67
CA THR A 620 11.26 -15.30 2.34
C THR A 620 9.84 -14.95 2.77
N THR A 621 8.84 -15.49 2.08
CA THR A 621 7.44 -15.34 2.46
C THR A 621 6.65 -16.59 2.07
N SER A 622 5.62 -16.90 2.86
CA SER A 622 4.61 -17.92 2.53
C SER A 622 3.22 -17.32 2.30
N ASN A 623 3.14 -16.00 2.14
CA ASN A 623 1.93 -15.22 1.86
C ASN A 623 2.00 -14.56 0.48
N SER A 624 0.84 -14.28 -0.12
CA SER A 624 0.75 -13.43 -1.30
C SER A 624 1.04 -11.97 -0.98
N HIS A 625 1.61 -11.25 -1.94
CA HIS A 625 1.99 -9.83 -1.80
C HIS A 625 1.60 -9.02 -3.03
N ASN A 626 1.17 -7.78 -2.78
CA ASN A 626 0.86 -6.79 -3.81
C ASN A 626 1.81 -5.59 -3.66
N THR A 627 2.33 -5.09 -4.78
CA THR A 627 3.21 -3.91 -4.84
C THR A 627 2.91 -3.08 -6.09
N SER A 628 3.18 -1.78 -6.04
CA SER A 628 3.32 -0.96 -7.25
C SER A 628 4.76 -0.83 -7.67
N GLY A 629 5.67 -0.63 -6.70
CA GLY A 629 7.11 -0.68 -6.89
C GLY A 629 7.72 -1.88 -6.18
N LEU A 630 8.48 -2.70 -6.89
CA LEU A 630 9.32 -3.72 -6.27
C LEU A 630 10.72 -3.63 -6.82
N ILE A 631 11.69 -3.37 -5.95
CA ILE A 631 13.11 -3.28 -6.28
C ILE A 631 13.82 -4.41 -5.56
N ILE A 632 14.42 -5.33 -6.32
CA ILE A 632 15.23 -6.41 -5.76
C ILE A 632 16.69 -6.08 -6.02
N GLU A 633 17.41 -5.69 -4.95
CA GLU A 633 18.80 -5.28 -5.06
C GLU A 633 19.71 -6.40 -5.53
N LYS A 634 20.85 -5.98 -6.09
CA LYS A 634 21.94 -6.86 -6.50
C LYS A 634 22.29 -7.88 -5.41
N ASP A 635 22.48 -9.13 -5.82
CA ASP A 635 22.87 -10.26 -4.94
C ASP A 635 21.85 -10.59 -3.85
N LYS A 636 20.64 -10.00 -3.88
CA LYS A 636 19.54 -10.28 -2.94
C LYS A 636 18.48 -11.15 -3.58
N LYS A 637 17.74 -11.87 -2.73
CA LYS A 637 16.74 -12.84 -3.18
C LYS A 637 15.44 -12.71 -2.41
N LEU A 638 14.34 -12.60 -3.14
CA LEU A 638 12.98 -12.72 -2.61
C LEU A 638 12.41 -14.12 -2.96
N THR A 639 12.13 -14.93 -1.95
CA THR A 639 11.61 -16.30 -2.13
C THR A 639 10.14 -16.38 -1.76
N ILE A 640 9.28 -16.69 -2.73
CA ILE A 640 7.83 -16.88 -2.57
C ILE A 640 7.53 -18.37 -2.46
N LYS A 641 7.05 -18.80 -1.30
CA LYS A 641 6.76 -20.21 -0.98
C LYS A 641 5.27 -20.48 -1.07
N ALA A 642 4.91 -21.75 -0.91
CA ALA A 642 3.53 -22.20 -0.68
C ALA A 642 2.52 -21.81 -1.77
N SER A 643 2.95 -21.73 -3.03
CA SER A 643 2.10 -21.46 -4.19
C SER A 643 1.31 -20.15 -4.07
N GLN A 644 2.00 -19.04 -3.80
CA GLN A 644 1.39 -17.72 -3.56
C GLN A 644 1.55 -16.76 -4.75
N GLU A 645 0.77 -15.68 -4.73
CA GLU A 645 0.82 -14.60 -5.71
C GLU A 645 1.84 -13.54 -5.30
N LEU A 646 2.71 -13.15 -6.23
CA LEU A 646 3.45 -11.90 -6.15
C LEU A 646 2.94 -10.98 -7.26
N LYS A 647 2.18 -9.95 -6.90
CA LYS A 647 1.58 -9.01 -7.83
C LYS A 647 2.36 -7.70 -7.85
N ASN A 648 2.69 -7.22 -9.04
CA ASN A 648 3.29 -5.91 -9.26
C ASN A 648 2.48 -5.10 -10.27
N THR A 649 2.08 -3.88 -9.91
CA THR A 649 1.12 -3.12 -10.69
C THR A 649 1.73 -2.04 -11.58
N TRP A 650 2.96 -1.60 -11.33
CA TRP A 650 3.53 -0.44 -12.01
C TRP A 650 5.00 -0.57 -12.42
N TYR A 651 5.89 -0.94 -11.50
CA TYR A 651 7.33 -0.94 -11.72
C TYR A 651 8.03 -2.07 -10.97
N LEU A 652 8.82 -2.86 -11.70
CA LEU A 652 9.69 -3.90 -11.16
C LEU A 652 11.13 -3.63 -11.60
N GLU A 653 12.03 -3.37 -10.66
CA GLU A 653 13.48 -3.38 -10.85
C GLU A 653 14.03 -4.68 -10.25
N LEU A 654 14.66 -5.49 -11.10
CA LEU A 654 15.09 -6.84 -10.75
C LEU A 654 16.59 -6.96 -11.03
N ASP A 655 17.43 -6.54 -10.09
CA ASP A 655 18.88 -6.71 -10.15
C ASP A 655 19.36 -7.96 -9.39
N GLY A 656 18.59 -8.41 -8.41
CA GLY A 656 18.76 -9.68 -7.71
C GLY A 656 17.93 -10.82 -8.29
N ALA A 657 17.31 -11.62 -7.42
CA ALA A 657 16.52 -12.77 -7.83
C ALA A 657 15.15 -12.85 -7.15
N ILE A 658 14.14 -13.31 -7.89
CA ILE A 658 12.86 -13.77 -7.32
C ILE A 658 12.75 -15.28 -7.54
N ASP A 659 12.52 -16.04 -6.48
CA ASP A 659 12.32 -17.49 -6.56
C ASP A 659 10.87 -17.85 -6.25
N LEU A 660 10.19 -18.40 -7.25
CA LEU A 660 8.79 -18.79 -7.22
C LEU A 660 8.70 -20.31 -7.00
N GLU A 661 8.71 -20.71 -5.73
CA GLU A 661 8.64 -22.13 -5.36
C GLU A 661 7.21 -22.69 -5.53
N GLY A 662 7.11 -23.96 -5.91
CA GLY A 662 5.83 -24.65 -6.05
C GLY A 662 5.04 -24.13 -7.26
N GLU A 663 3.81 -23.64 -7.02
CA GLU A 663 2.98 -23.03 -8.07
C GLU A 663 2.87 -21.50 -7.90
N SER A 664 3.81 -20.88 -7.20
CA SER A 664 3.85 -19.43 -6.99
C SER A 664 4.03 -18.71 -8.32
N GLN A 665 3.44 -17.51 -8.45
CA GLN A 665 3.39 -16.80 -9.73
C GLN A 665 3.69 -15.32 -9.54
N LEU A 666 4.42 -14.76 -10.51
CA LEU A 666 4.59 -13.31 -10.64
C LEU A 666 3.52 -12.79 -11.60
N VAL A 667 2.62 -11.92 -11.13
CA VAL A 667 1.57 -11.28 -11.91
C VAL A 667 1.91 -9.81 -12.07
N GLN A 668 2.27 -9.37 -13.28
CA GLN A 668 2.41 -7.94 -13.57
C GLN A 668 1.18 -7.46 -14.34
N THR A 669 0.50 -6.45 -13.81
CA THR A 669 -0.77 -5.99 -14.39
C THR A 669 -0.56 -5.09 -15.61
N GLU A 670 -1.65 -4.76 -16.27
CA GLU A 670 -1.66 -3.75 -17.34
C GLU A 670 -0.97 -2.46 -16.85
N GLY A 671 -0.05 -1.91 -17.66
CA GLY A 671 0.74 -0.72 -17.30
C GLY A 671 2.00 -0.98 -16.47
N SER A 672 2.18 -2.17 -15.89
CA SER A 672 3.42 -2.56 -15.20
C SER A 672 4.58 -2.75 -16.19
N ILE A 673 5.75 -2.22 -15.84
CA ILE A 673 6.98 -2.42 -16.60
C ILE A 673 8.02 -3.20 -15.79
N LEU A 674 8.85 -3.97 -16.50
CA LEU A 674 10.13 -4.43 -15.99
C LEU A 674 11.15 -3.39 -16.42
N ASP A 675 11.92 -2.89 -15.47
CA ASP A 675 13.01 -1.96 -15.75
C ASP A 675 14.01 -2.58 -16.74
N GLN A 676 14.44 -1.79 -17.73
CA GLN A 676 15.28 -2.29 -18.82
C GLN A 676 16.70 -2.62 -18.34
N ASP A 677 17.19 -1.87 -17.35
CA ASP A 677 18.55 -1.97 -16.82
C ASP A 677 18.72 -3.10 -15.80
N SER A 678 17.61 -3.73 -15.39
CA SER A 678 17.54 -4.89 -14.50
C SER A 678 18.46 -6.03 -14.95
N GLY A 679 19.47 -6.36 -14.13
CA GLY A 679 20.47 -7.42 -14.40
C GLY A 679 20.15 -8.80 -13.79
N GLY A 680 19.02 -8.91 -13.09
CA GLY A 680 18.59 -10.06 -12.32
C GLY A 680 17.69 -11.03 -13.08
N PHE A 681 17.05 -11.95 -12.34
CA PHE A 681 16.24 -13.01 -12.93
C PHE A 681 15.15 -13.54 -11.98
N ILE A 682 14.18 -14.25 -12.56
CA ILE A 682 13.27 -15.09 -11.79
C ILE A 682 13.62 -16.56 -11.94
N GLU A 683 13.29 -17.35 -10.93
CA GLU A 683 13.32 -18.82 -10.94
C GLU A 683 11.88 -19.31 -10.82
N ARG A 684 11.42 -20.11 -11.80
CA ARG A 684 10.06 -20.66 -11.82
C ARG A 684 10.09 -22.16 -12.09
N ASP A 685 9.65 -22.93 -11.09
CA ASP A 685 9.47 -24.38 -11.18
C ASP A 685 8.29 -24.75 -12.10
N GLN A 686 8.47 -25.77 -12.95
CA GLN A 686 7.37 -26.33 -13.74
C GLN A 686 7.60 -27.81 -14.06
N GLN A 687 6.53 -28.61 -14.03
CA GLN A 687 6.59 -30.07 -14.16
C GLN A 687 5.94 -30.59 -15.45
N GLY A 688 6.62 -31.49 -16.15
CA GLY A 688 6.06 -32.25 -17.28
C GLY A 688 6.24 -33.74 -17.14
N THR A 689 5.77 -34.51 -18.12
CA THR A 689 5.96 -35.96 -18.17
C THR A 689 7.45 -36.32 -18.28
N ALA A 690 7.91 -37.23 -17.42
CA ALA A 690 9.29 -37.72 -17.36
C ALA A 690 9.59 -38.82 -18.40
N ASN A 691 8.57 -39.48 -18.95
CA ASN A 691 8.76 -40.54 -19.94
C ASN A 691 9.40 -39.97 -21.23
N SER A 692 10.57 -40.53 -21.59
CA SER A 692 11.39 -40.11 -22.74
C SER A 692 10.78 -40.39 -24.12
N PHE A 693 9.66 -41.12 -24.18
CA PHE A 693 8.93 -41.41 -25.41
C PHE A 693 7.74 -40.47 -25.62
N ASN A 694 7.28 -39.76 -24.58
CA ASN A 694 6.14 -38.84 -24.64
C ASN A 694 6.60 -37.38 -24.79
N TYR A 695 5.82 -36.60 -25.53
CA TYR A 695 6.08 -35.17 -25.73
C TYR A 695 5.37 -34.31 -24.69
N ASN A 696 6.11 -33.36 -24.15
CA ASN A 696 5.62 -32.16 -23.52
C ASN A 696 5.59 -31.03 -24.56
N TYR A 697 4.62 -30.11 -24.39
CA TYR A 697 4.43 -28.94 -25.23
C TYR A 697 4.59 -27.72 -24.34
N TRP A 698 5.65 -26.96 -24.59
CA TRP A 698 6.15 -25.92 -23.72
C TRP A 698 6.19 -24.57 -24.43
N SER A 699 6.20 -23.51 -23.64
CA SER A 699 6.68 -22.18 -23.98
C SER A 699 7.49 -21.68 -22.78
N SER A 700 8.41 -20.75 -23.00
CA SER A 700 9.14 -20.14 -21.89
C SER A 700 8.34 -19.01 -21.23
N SER A 701 8.34 -18.99 -19.91
CA SER A 701 7.86 -17.87 -19.09
C SER A 701 8.90 -16.75 -18.92
N VAL A 702 10.12 -16.98 -19.41
CA VAL A 702 11.28 -16.10 -19.25
C VAL A 702 12.08 -15.93 -20.55
N GLY A 703 12.71 -14.77 -20.72
CA GLY A 703 13.67 -14.47 -21.76
C GLY A 703 15.12 -14.73 -21.33
N THR A 704 16.06 -14.26 -22.15
CA THR A 704 17.50 -14.32 -21.87
C THR A 704 17.89 -13.42 -20.69
N ILE A 705 19.00 -13.74 -20.04
CA ILE A 705 19.74 -12.85 -19.14
C ILE A 705 21.10 -12.60 -19.82
N THR A 706 21.52 -11.35 -19.97
CA THR A 706 22.88 -11.03 -20.40
C THR A 706 23.89 -11.69 -19.46
N LEU A 707 24.71 -12.61 -19.97
CA LEU A 707 25.70 -13.35 -19.15
C LEU A 707 26.87 -12.45 -18.68
N ASP A 708 27.17 -11.38 -19.43
CA ASP A 708 28.16 -10.37 -19.06
C ASP A 708 27.49 -9.29 -18.21
N GLY A 709 27.23 -9.59 -16.93
CA GLY A 709 26.65 -8.61 -16.00
C GLY A 709 25.66 -9.12 -14.95
N VAL A 710 25.42 -10.44 -14.86
CA VAL A 710 24.56 -11.03 -13.81
C VAL A 710 24.88 -10.38 -12.45
N ASN A 711 23.86 -9.78 -11.83
CA ASN A 711 23.96 -8.98 -10.61
C ASN A 711 24.75 -7.67 -10.81
N GLN A 712 24.45 -6.84 -11.81
CA GLN A 712 24.93 -5.45 -11.89
C GLN A 712 23.81 -4.53 -12.39
N LYS A 713 23.53 -3.45 -11.65
CA LYS A 713 22.64 -2.37 -12.11
C LYS A 713 23.17 -1.81 -13.43
N GLY A 714 22.31 -1.67 -14.44
CA GLY A 714 22.70 -1.19 -15.77
C GLY A 714 23.29 -2.26 -16.70
N SER A 715 23.09 -3.54 -16.40
CA SER A 715 23.53 -4.66 -17.27
C SER A 715 22.39 -5.38 -18.00
N GLY A 716 21.16 -4.89 -17.82
CA GLY A 716 19.98 -5.48 -18.40
C GLY A 716 19.94 -5.45 -19.94
N ASP A 717 19.38 -6.50 -20.53
CA ASP A 717 18.97 -6.53 -21.93
C ASP A 717 17.96 -5.40 -22.26
N ALA A 718 18.09 -4.82 -23.46
CA ALA A 718 17.28 -3.70 -23.95
C ALA A 718 15.76 -3.97 -24.04
N SER A 719 15.32 -5.22 -23.89
CA SER A 719 13.91 -5.60 -23.84
C SER A 719 13.68 -6.78 -22.90
N SER A 720 12.53 -6.77 -22.21
CA SER A 720 12.05 -7.88 -21.39
C SER A 720 11.59 -9.09 -22.21
N ASN A 721 11.42 -8.96 -23.53
CA ASN A 721 10.85 -9.99 -24.40
C ASN A 721 11.81 -10.43 -25.52
N GLU A 722 13.12 -10.31 -25.29
CA GLU A 722 14.15 -10.74 -26.23
C GLU A 722 14.09 -12.24 -26.53
N SER A 723 14.67 -12.64 -27.67
CA SER A 723 14.77 -14.05 -28.02
C SER A 723 15.61 -14.83 -27.00
N TYR A 724 15.21 -16.08 -26.74
CA TYR A 724 15.88 -16.96 -25.78
C TYR A 724 16.36 -18.25 -26.43
N THR A 725 17.27 -18.96 -25.75
CA THR A 725 17.68 -20.32 -26.11
C THR A 725 17.46 -21.25 -24.93
N LEU A 726 17.03 -22.49 -25.18
CA LEU A 726 16.71 -23.43 -24.10
C LEU A 726 17.89 -23.71 -23.19
N LYS A 727 19.11 -23.71 -23.73
CA LYS A 727 20.34 -23.88 -22.95
C LYS A 727 20.53 -22.81 -21.87
N ASN A 728 20.08 -21.59 -22.13
CA ASN A 728 20.29 -20.46 -21.23
C ASN A 728 19.20 -20.35 -20.15
N ILE A 729 17.99 -20.81 -20.45
CA ILE A 729 16.82 -20.59 -19.58
C ILE A 729 16.34 -21.84 -18.83
N LEU A 730 16.66 -23.05 -19.29
CA LEU A 730 16.09 -24.28 -18.75
C LEU A 730 17.13 -25.04 -17.92
N MET A 731 16.81 -25.23 -16.64
CA MET A 731 17.71 -25.83 -15.65
C MET A 731 17.16 -27.16 -15.10
N ASP A 732 18.07 -28.03 -14.64
CA ASP A 732 17.75 -29.30 -14.00
C ASP A 732 17.19 -29.04 -12.59
N GLY A 733 15.87 -29.12 -12.46
CA GLY A 733 15.13 -28.91 -11.22
C GLY A 733 14.86 -30.18 -10.41
N THR A 734 15.52 -31.30 -10.71
CA THR A 734 15.18 -32.61 -10.12
C THR A 734 15.26 -32.65 -8.59
N VAL A 735 16.18 -31.89 -7.98
CA VAL A 735 16.40 -31.88 -6.52
C VAL A 735 16.03 -30.50 -5.96
N ALA A 736 14.80 -30.39 -5.45
CA ALA A 736 14.26 -29.10 -5.01
C ALA A 736 14.70 -28.63 -3.60
N SER A 737 15.68 -29.28 -2.93
CA SER A 737 15.90 -29.08 -1.48
C SER A 737 17.33 -28.71 -1.04
N GLU A 738 18.26 -28.34 -1.93
CA GLU A 738 19.65 -28.01 -1.57
C GLU A 738 20.12 -26.63 -2.12
N ALA A 739 21.08 -25.97 -1.46
CA ALA A 739 21.70 -24.73 -1.92
C ALA A 739 22.54 -24.97 -3.21
N ASN A 740 22.45 -24.07 -4.21
CA ASN A 740 22.81 -24.31 -5.63
C ASN A 740 21.85 -25.30 -6.34
N LYS A 741 20.56 -25.16 -6.05
CA LYS A 741 19.43 -26.08 -6.28
C LYS A 741 19.24 -26.60 -7.72
N TYR A 742 19.85 -25.96 -8.74
CA TYR A 742 19.58 -26.26 -10.15
C TYR A 742 20.86 -26.55 -10.94
N GLY A 743 20.91 -27.74 -11.56
CA GLY A 743 22.03 -28.17 -12.39
C GLY A 743 21.92 -27.74 -13.85
N VAL A 744 23.02 -27.84 -14.59
CA VAL A 744 23.01 -27.66 -16.05
C VAL A 744 22.42 -28.91 -16.70
N ILE A 745 21.45 -28.74 -17.60
CA ILE A 745 20.92 -29.85 -18.41
C ILE A 745 21.94 -30.26 -19.47
N ASN A 746 22.15 -31.56 -19.65
CA ASN A 746 22.99 -32.06 -20.73
C ASN A 746 22.15 -32.38 -21.98
N PHE A 747 22.21 -31.50 -22.99
CA PHE A 747 21.55 -31.70 -24.27
C PHE A 747 22.37 -32.62 -25.18
N GLN A 748 21.72 -33.64 -25.75
CA GLN A 748 22.37 -34.66 -26.57
C GLN A 748 21.62 -34.82 -27.91
N PRO A 749 22.33 -34.86 -29.06
CA PRO A 749 21.68 -34.90 -30.37
C PRO A 749 21.11 -36.28 -30.75
N ALA A 750 21.43 -37.33 -29.98
CA ALA A 750 20.96 -38.67 -30.25
C ALA A 750 19.49 -38.83 -29.84
N TYR A 751 18.67 -39.42 -30.72
CA TYR A 751 17.24 -39.64 -30.47
C TYR A 751 16.95 -40.52 -29.24
N TRP A 752 17.91 -41.36 -28.84
CA TRP A 752 17.78 -42.30 -27.71
C TRP A 752 18.44 -41.79 -26.42
N ALA A 753 18.93 -40.53 -26.41
CA ALA A 753 19.78 -40.05 -25.32
C ALA A 753 19.13 -40.12 -23.94
N ALA A 754 17.80 -39.97 -23.85
CA ALA A 754 17.05 -40.03 -22.60
C ALA A 754 16.32 -41.37 -22.37
N ASP A 755 16.53 -42.39 -23.21
CA ASP A 755 15.74 -43.64 -23.20
C ASP A 755 16.14 -44.60 -22.06
N SER A 756 17.27 -44.33 -21.40
CA SER A 756 17.70 -45.03 -20.20
C SER A 756 17.05 -44.44 -18.94
N GLY A 757 17.37 -44.96 -17.75
CA GLY A 757 16.92 -44.32 -16.51
C GLY A 757 17.46 -42.89 -16.36
N ILE A 758 16.85 -42.11 -15.47
CA ILE A 758 17.25 -40.73 -15.17
C ILE A 758 18.76 -40.60 -14.88
N THR A 759 19.38 -39.59 -15.47
CA THR A 759 20.80 -39.27 -15.30
C THR A 759 20.98 -38.08 -14.33
N LYS A 760 22.22 -37.85 -13.87
CA LYS A 760 22.59 -36.67 -13.07
C LYS A 760 23.87 -36.04 -13.66
N PRO A 761 23.82 -34.86 -14.29
CA PRO A 761 22.60 -34.08 -14.62
C PRO A 761 21.68 -34.82 -15.61
N ILE A 762 20.40 -34.41 -15.68
CA ILE A 762 19.42 -35.00 -16.61
C ILE A 762 19.82 -34.79 -18.09
N PHE A 763 19.45 -35.74 -18.94
CA PHE A 763 19.65 -35.66 -20.39
C PHE A 763 18.36 -35.23 -21.09
N ILE A 764 18.48 -34.29 -22.02
CA ILE A 764 17.42 -33.96 -22.98
C ILE A 764 17.93 -34.27 -24.38
N SER A 765 17.13 -35.00 -25.16
CA SER A 765 17.45 -35.28 -26.55
C SER A 765 17.05 -34.11 -27.45
N SER A 766 18.03 -33.36 -27.97
CA SER A 766 17.78 -32.26 -28.91
C SER A 766 17.14 -32.74 -30.22
N TYR A 767 17.23 -34.05 -30.53
CA TYR A 767 16.56 -34.65 -31.69
C TYR A 767 15.03 -34.49 -31.64
N TRP A 768 14.46 -34.41 -30.44
CA TRP A 768 13.02 -34.31 -30.20
C TRP A 768 12.54 -32.89 -29.91
N LEU A 769 13.34 -31.87 -30.23
CA LEU A 769 12.95 -30.48 -30.10
C LEU A 769 12.45 -29.94 -31.43
N TYR A 770 11.20 -29.49 -31.48
CA TYR A 770 10.60 -28.90 -32.67
C TYR A 770 9.66 -27.74 -32.35
N THR A 771 9.62 -26.76 -33.24
CA THR A 771 8.54 -25.77 -33.35
C THR A 771 7.64 -26.08 -34.54
N PHE A 772 6.48 -25.44 -34.62
CA PHE A 772 5.55 -25.61 -35.73
C PHE A 772 4.94 -24.28 -36.17
N ASP A 773 5.10 -23.97 -37.45
CA ASP A 773 4.37 -22.91 -38.15
C ASP A 773 4.19 -23.33 -39.62
N GLY A 774 2.97 -23.71 -39.97
CA GLY A 774 2.63 -24.13 -41.33
C GLY A 774 1.19 -24.55 -41.50
N THR A 775 0.80 -24.87 -42.74
CA THR A 775 -0.58 -25.22 -43.07
C THR A 775 -1.06 -26.50 -42.41
N ASP A 776 -2.37 -26.63 -42.28
CA ASP A 776 -2.99 -27.84 -41.76
C ASP A 776 -2.52 -29.12 -42.48
N ASN A 777 -2.41 -30.21 -41.72
CA ASN A 777 -1.94 -31.53 -42.16
C ASN A 777 -0.56 -31.58 -42.84
N ASN A 778 0.24 -30.52 -42.74
CA ASN A 778 1.60 -30.50 -43.27
C ASN A 778 2.62 -31.00 -42.23
N TYR A 779 2.84 -32.31 -42.16
CA TYR A 779 3.83 -32.88 -41.25
C TYR A 779 5.28 -32.40 -41.53
N GLY A 780 5.57 -31.95 -42.75
CA GLY A 780 6.87 -31.38 -43.11
C GLY A 780 7.10 -29.95 -42.59
N ALA A 781 6.07 -29.31 -42.02
CA ALA A 781 6.18 -27.98 -41.43
C ALA A 781 6.77 -27.96 -40.00
N TRP A 782 6.93 -29.13 -39.37
CA TRP A 782 7.69 -29.24 -38.12
C TRP A 782 9.15 -28.87 -38.38
N LYS A 783 9.63 -27.85 -37.67
CA LYS A 783 11.00 -27.33 -37.81
C LYS A 783 11.84 -27.85 -36.66
N PRO A 784 12.90 -28.65 -36.91
CA PRO A 784 13.79 -29.09 -35.85
C PRO A 784 14.51 -27.87 -35.28
N ILE A 785 14.63 -27.83 -33.96
CA ILE A 785 15.45 -26.86 -33.23
C ILE A 785 16.47 -27.61 -32.39
N ASN A 786 17.43 -26.89 -31.83
CA ASN A 786 18.34 -27.40 -30.81
C ASN A 786 18.40 -26.42 -29.63
N GLU A 787 19.18 -26.77 -28.62
CA GLU A 787 19.31 -26.00 -27.38
C GLU A 787 19.86 -24.58 -27.58
N ASN A 788 20.51 -24.29 -28.72
CA ASN A 788 21.06 -22.98 -29.07
C ASN A 788 20.21 -22.23 -30.10
N THR A 789 19.08 -22.80 -30.53
CA THR A 789 18.20 -22.14 -31.51
C THR A 789 17.44 -21.00 -30.83
N PRO A 790 17.52 -19.76 -31.35
CA PRO A 790 16.75 -18.64 -30.80
C PRO A 790 15.24 -18.85 -31.00
N LEU A 791 14.47 -18.65 -29.92
CA LEU A 791 13.01 -18.69 -29.89
C LEU A 791 12.46 -17.35 -29.43
N LEU A 792 11.34 -16.93 -30.00
CA LEU A 792 10.65 -15.70 -29.64
C LEU A 792 9.80 -15.92 -28.37
N ALA A 793 9.55 -14.86 -27.59
CA ALA A 793 8.58 -14.89 -26.51
C ALA A 793 7.20 -15.38 -27.00
N GLY A 794 6.60 -16.34 -26.30
CA GLY A 794 5.33 -17.01 -26.68
C GLY A 794 5.46 -18.11 -27.73
N GLU A 795 6.63 -18.32 -28.33
CA GLU A 795 6.86 -19.40 -29.28
C GLU A 795 6.79 -20.74 -28.55
N GLY A 796 5.93 -21.63 -29.01
CA GLY A 796 5.80 -22.94 -28.40
C GLY A 796 6.73 -23.96 -29.06
N TYR A 797 7.23 -24.90 -28.26
CA TYR A 797 8.10 -25.98 -28.70
C TYR A 797 7.70 -27.32 -28.08
N THR A 798 8.12 -28.40 -28.73
CA THR A 798 7.95 -29.77 -28.22
C THR A 798 9.25 -30.26 -27.60
N MET A 799 9.13 -31.08 -26.56
CA MET A 799 10.28 -31.68 -25.86
C MET A 799 9.86 -33.00 -25.23
N LYS A 800 10.62 -34.08 -25.40
CA LYS A 800 10.34 -35.34 -24.70
C LYS A 800 10.88 -35.36 -23.28
N GLY A 801 10.37 -36.29 -22.46
CA GLY A 801 10.83 -36.49 -21.09
C GLY A 801 12.28 -36.99 -20.98
N THR A 802 12.74 -37.17 -19.73
CA THR A 802 14.16 -37.32 -19.35
C THR A 802 14.53 -38.70 -18.81
N SER A 803 13.58 -39.61 -18.65
CA SER A 803 13.76 -40.86 -17.88
C SER A 803 13.08 -42.07 -18.51
N GLY A 804 13.60 -42.55 -19.65
CA GLY A 804 13.27 -43.86 -20.19
C GLY A 804 11.77 -44.14 -20.35
N GLY A 805 11.40 -45.42 -20.23
CA GLY A 805 10.02 -45.89 -20.33
C GLY A 805 9.32 -45.97 -18.97
N VAL A 806 9.28 -44.85 -18.23
CA VAL A 806 8.54 -44.76 -16.95
C VAL A 806 7.04 -44.54 -17.18
N PRO A 807 6.15 -44.80 -16.20
CA PRO A 807 4.73 -44.50 -16.34
C PRO A 807 4.48 -43.06 -16.80
N ILE A 808 3.48 -42.84 -17.65
CA ILE A 808 3.16 -41.51 -18.20
C ILE A 808 2.76 -40.49 -17.11
N THR A 809 2.38 -41.00 -15.93
CA THR A 809 2.11 -40.23 -14.72
C THR A 809 3.37 -39.88 -13.92
N SER A 810 4.57 -40.24 -14.39
CA SER A 810 5.82 -39.82 -13.74
C SER A 810 6.17 -38.41 -14.19
N GLN A 811 6.47 -37.52 -13.25
CA GLN A 811 6.82 -36.12 -13.54
C GLN A 811 8.33 -35.86 -13.43
N GLN A 812 8.79 -34.90 -14.21
CA GLN A 812 10.12 -34.29 -14.11
C GLN A 812 9.93 -32.80 -13.79
N ASN A 813 10.62 -32.31 -12.75
CA ASN A 813 10.68 -30.88 -12.45
C ASN A 813 11.77 -30.21 -13.28
N TYR A 814 11.44 -29.05 -13.84
CA TYR A 814 12.36 -28.16 -14.53
C TYR A 814 12.26 -26.77 -13.92
N VAL A 815 13.34 -26.00 -14.04
CA VAL A 815 13.33 -24.60 -13.59
C VAL A 815 13.60 -23.70 -14.78
N PHE A 816 12.66 -22.80 -15.03
CA PHE A 816 12.84 -21.70 -15.95
C PHE A 816 13.53 -20.56 -15.19
N LYS A 817 14.76 -20.26 -15.60
CA LYS A 817 15.59 -19.22 -15.02
C LYS A 817 15.89 -18.16 -16.07
N GLY A 818 15.40 -16.95 -15.89
CA GLY A 818 15.53 -15.90 -16.90
C GLY A 818 14.88 -14.59 -16.48
N LYS A 819 14.99 -13.56 -17.34
CA LYS A 819 14.20 -12.33 -17.19
C LYS A 819 12.71 -12.63 -17.44
N PRO A 820 11.77 -12.17 -16.62
CA PRO A 820 10.35 -12.43 -16.87
C PRO A 820 9.87 -11.69 -18.12
N ASN A 821 9.14 -12.37 -19.00
CA ASN A 821 8.48 -11.69 -20.11
C ASN A 821 7.39 -10.74 -19.55
N ASN A 822 7.33 -9.52 -20.09
CA ASN A 822 6.44 -8.47 -19.59
C ASN A 822 5.99 -7.50 -20.70
N GLY A 823 4.80 -6.94 -20.55
CA GLY A 823 4.24 -5.93 -21.44
C GLY A 823 3.65 -6.53 -22.71
N ASP A 824 3.26 -5.64 -23.63
CA ASP A 824 2.59 -6.03 -24.87
C ASP A 824 3.60 -6.42 -25.95
N PHE A 825 3.48 -7.63 -26.48
CA PHE A 825 4.28 -8.10 -27.61
C PHE A 825 3.48 -9.02 -28.53
N THR A 826 4.07 -9.38 -29.68
CA THR A 826 3.34 -10.10 -30.72
C THR A 826 4.13 -11.25 -31.36
N LEU A 827 3.41 -12.27 -31.82
CA LEU A 827 3.92 -13.33 -32.69
C LEU A 827 3.20 -13.36 -34.03
N PRO A 828 3.92 -13.49 -35.16
CA PRO A 828 3.27 -13.53 -36.46
C PRO A 828 2.60 -14.90 -36.73
N ILE A 829 1.51 -14.91 -37.49
CA ILE A 829 0.91 -16.12 -38.07
C ILE A 829 0.38 -15.82 -39.46
N ALA A 830 0.73 -16.64 -40.46
CA ALA A 830 0.22 -16.45 -41.82
C ALA A 830 -1.22 -16.99 -41.95
N ALA A 831 -2.04 -16.36 -42.80
CA ALA A 831 -3.34 -16.90 -43.18
C ALA A 831 -3.20 -18.34 -43.70
N GLY A 832 -4.03 -19.26 -43.21
CA GLY A 832 -4.02 -20.68 -43.54
C GLY A 832 -3.06 -21.54 -42.72
N ASN A 833 -2.22 -20.94 -41.85
CA ASN A 833 -1.29 -21.69 -41.01
C ASN A 833 -1.90 -22.04 -39.65
N ASN A 834 -1.39 -23.12 -39.06
CA ASN A 834 -1.46 -23.42 -37.65
C ASN A 834 -0.09 -23.06 -37.05
N ARG A 835 -0.07 -22.51 -35.84
CA ARG A 835 1.17 -22.20 -35.12
C ARG A 835 1.13 -22.75 -33.70
N LEU A 836 2.23 -23.37 -33.29
CA LEU A 836 2.44 -23.78 -31.91
C LEU A 836 2.93 -22.57 -31.11
N ILE A 837 2.12 -22.15 -30.13
CA ILE A 837 2.43 -21.06 -29.20
C ILE A 837 2.29 -21.57 -27.77
N GLY A 838 2.48 -20.73 -26.77
CA GLY A 838 2.14 -21.08 -25.39
C GLY A 838 2.00 -19.88 -24.48
N ASN A 839 1.71 -20.13 -23.21
CA ASN A 839 1.69 -19.08 -22.20
C ASN A 839 3.12 -18.56 -21.94
N PRO A 840 3.42 -17.28 -22.25
CA PRO A 840 4.76 -16.71 -22.13
C PRO A 840 5.03 -16.08 -20.76
N TYR A 841 4.06 -16.07 -19.84
CA TYR A 841 4.16 -15.33 -18.60
C TYR A 841 4.53 -16.24 -17.41
N PRO A 842 5.20 -15.71 -16.37
CA PRO A 842 5.42 -16.42 -15.12
C PRO A 842 4.17 -16.47 -14.22
N SER A 843 2.99 -16.38 -14.83
CA SER A 843 1.66 -16.54 -14.23
C SER A 843 0.73 -17.30 -15.17
N ALA A 844 -0.42 -17.73 -14.68
CA ALA A 844 -1.47 -18.22 -15.57
C ALA A 844 -1.94 -17.08 -16.51
N MET A 845 -2.49 -17.48 -17.66
CA MET A 845 -3.01 -16.58 -18.69
C MET A 845 -4.48 -16.85 -18.93
N ASP A 846 -5.33 -15.83 -18.88
CA ASP A 846 -6.77 -15.95 -19.16
C ASP A 846 -7.00 -16.18 -20.66
N ALA A 847 -7.49 -17.39 -21.00
CA ALA A 847 -7.77 -17.79 -22.37
C ALA A 847 -8.89 -16.95 -23.00
N ASN A 848 -9.90 -16.53 -22.23
CA ASN A 848 -11.00 -15.72 -22.77
C ASN A 848 -10.49 -14.36 -23.18
N LYS A 849 -9.70 -13.72 -22.32
CA LYS A 849 -9.07 -12.43 -22.63
C LYS A 849 -8.09 -12.53 -23.78
N PHE A 850 -7.29 -13.60 -23.84
CA PHE A 850 -6.42 -13.88 -24.97
C PHE A 850 -7.21 -14.05 -26.29
N ILE A 851 -8.32 -14.78 -26.28
CA ILE A 851 -9.20 -14.93 -27.45
C ILE A 851 -9.75 -13.56 -27.87
N ASP A 852 -10.32 -12.80 -26.94
CA ASP A 852 -10.91 -11.48 -27.21
C ASP A 852 -9.89 -10.50 -27.78
N ASP A 853 -8.69 -10.41 -27.21
CA ASP A 853 -7.62 -9.52 -27.67
C ASP A 853 -7.07 -9.89 -29.06
N ASN A 854 -7.44 -11.06 -29.61
CA ASN A 854 -6.96 -11.58 -30.88
C ASN A 854 -8.05 -11.80 -31.94
N ILE A 855 -9.32 -11.57 -31.61
CA ILE A 855 -10.44 -11.62 -32.57
C ILE A 855 -11.24 -10.32 -32.55
N LYS A 856 -11.77 -9.94 -33.72
CA LYS A 856 -12.64 -8.77 -33.87
C LYS A 856 -14.10 -9.16 -33.63
N ASP A 857 -14.54 -10.21 -34.31
CA ASP A 857 -15.93 -10.67 -34.22
C ASP A 857 -16.11 -11.42 -32.90
N GLY A 858 -16.88 -10.83 -31.98
CA GLY A 858 -17.05 -11.36 -30.63
C GLY A 858 -15.86 -11.10 -29.69
N GLY A 859 -14.93 -10.21 -30.04
CA GLY A 859 -13.76 -9.84 -29.23
C GLY A 859 -13.43 -8.34 -29.29
N SER A 860 -12.22 -7.97 -28.88
CA SER A 860 -11.73 -6.59 -28.74
C SER A 860 -10.67 -6.19 -29.78
N ASN A 861 -10.22 -7.11 -30.63
CA ASN A 861 -9.14 -6.82 -31.58
C ASN A 861 -9.61 -5.93 -32.74
N THR A 862 -9.05 -4.73 -32.84
CA THR A 862 -9.36 -3.79 -33.92
C THR A 862 -8.67 -4.15 -35.23
N GLU A 863 -7.62 -4.98 -35.20
CA GLU A 863 -6.90 -5.38 -36.41
C GLU A 863 -7.62 -6.48 -37.19
N GLY A 864 -8.58 -7.21 -36.62
CA GLY A 864 -9.34 -8.29 -37.29
C GLY A 864 -9.18 -9.66 -36.61
N ASN A 865 -9.74 -10.71 -37.23
CA ASN A 865 -9.64 -12.07 -36.66
C ASN A 865 -8.33 -12.74 -37.05
N ILE A 866 -7.47 -12.94 -36.05
CA ILE A 866 -6.13 -13.50 -36.25
C ILE A 866 -6.20 -15.02 -36.40
N PHE A 867 -7.04 -15.69 -35.61
CA PHE A 867 -7.27 -17.13 -35.64
C PHE A 867 -8.74 -17.47 -35.45
N ASN A 868 -9.10 -18.75 -35.56
CA ASN A 868 -10.47 -19.26 -35.52
C ASN A 868 -11.17 -19.24 -34.14
N GLY A 869 -10.61 -18.58 -33.13
CA GLY A 869 -11.19 -18.45 -31.80
C GLY A 869 -11.13 -19.70 -30.92
N ALA A 870 -10.55 -20.81 -31.39
CA ALA A 870 -10.37 -22.04 -30.62
C ALA A 870 -8.89 -22.30 -30.30
N LEU A 871 -8.63 -22.83 -29.11
CA LEU A 871 -7.30 -23.20 -28.61
C LEU A 871 -7.18 -24.72 -28.56
N TYR A 872 -6.11 -25.27 -29.15
CA TYR A 872 -5.95 -26.71 -29.30
C TYR A 872 -4.72 -27.22 -28.55
N PHE A 873 -4.95 -28.03 -27.52
CA PHE A 873 -3.90 -28.57 -26.66
C PHE A 873 -3.65 -30.03 -27.01
N TRP A 874 -2.39 -30.36 -27.35
CA TRP A 874 -2.03 -31.75 -27.60
C TRP A 874 -1.93 -32.53 -26.29
N ASP A 875 -2.79 -33.52 -26.12
CA ASP A 875 -2.69 -34.51 -25.05
C ASP A 875 -2.14 -35.85 -25.57
N HIS A 876 -1.26 -36.46 -24.78
CA HIS A 876 -0.48 -37.66 -25.07
C HIS A 876 -0.61 -38.45 -23.78
N PHE A 877 -1.52 -39.41 -23.79
CA PHE A 877 -2.05 -40.06 -22.60
C PHE A 877 -1.82 -41.58 -22.60
N GLY A 878 -1.24 -42.17 -23.66
CA GLY A 878 -0.83 -43.58 -23.65
C GLY A 878 0.69 -43.79 -23.55
N GLU A 879 1.08 -44.76 -22.72
CA GLU A 879 2.47 -45.12 -22.36
C GLU A 879 3.19 -45.97 -23.43
N LYS A 880 2.90 -45.79 -24.72
CA LYS A 880 3.60 -46.58 -25.75
C LYS A 880 5.04 -46.08 -25.88
N ASN A 881 5.97 -46.79 -25.22
CA ASN A 881 7.42 -46.54 -25.21
C ASN A 881 8.07 -46.80 -26.58
N SER A 882 7.82 -45.90 -27.53
CA SER A 882 8.25 -45.99 -28.92
C SER A 882 8.47 -44.59 -29.49
N HIS A 883 9.48 -44.41 -30.34
CA HIS A 883 9.70 -43.16 -31.08
C HIS A 883 8.99 -43.09 -32.43
N TYR A 884 8.29 -44.17 -32.83
CA TYR A 884 7.53 -44.18 -34.07
C TYR A 884 6.19 -43.45 -33.89
N LEU A 885 5.91 -42.47 -34.76
CA LEU A 885 4.67 -41.69 -34.77
C LEU A 885 3.41 -42.58 -34.71
N ALA A 886 3.40 -43.66 -35.49
CA ALA A 886 2.29 -44.62 -35.57
C ALA A 886 1.99 -45.35 -34.24
N ALA A 887 2.87 -45.25 -33.23
CA ALA A 887 2.67 -45.83 -31.91
C ALA A 887 2.12 -44.84 -30.88
N TYR A 888 2.18 -43.53 -31.14
CA TYR A 888 1.73 -42.51 -30.18
C TYR A 888 0.23 -42.61 -29.94
N VAL A 889 -0.18 -42.42 -28.68
CA VAL A 889 -1.58 -42.43 -28.26
C VAL A 889 -1.87 -41.07 -27.66
N GLY A 890 -2.60 -40.24 -28.41
CA GLY A 890 -2.82 -38.84 -28.09
C GLY A 890 -3.80 -38.17 -29.05
N GLY A 891 -4.21 -36.95 -28.75
CA GLY A 891 -5.12 -36.17 -29.58
C GLY A 891 -5.24 -34.73 -29.09
N TYR A 892 -6.08 -33.93 -29.73
CA TYR A 892 -6.28 -32.54 -29.34
C TYR A 892 -7.46 -32.38 -28.39
N ALA A 893 -7.18 -31.85 -27.19
CA ALA A 893 -8.18 -31.24 -26.34
C ALA A 893 -8.41 -29.80 -26.83
N THR A 894 -9.63 -29.30 -26.74
CA THR A 894 -10.01 -28.02 -27.36
C THR A 894 -10.69 -27.11 -26.35
N TYR A 895 -10.40 -25.82 -26.38
CA TYR A 895 -11.03 -24.80 -25.56
C TYR A 895 -11.56 -23.65 -26.41
N THR A 896 -12.71 -23.11 -26.02
CA THR A 896 -13.26 -21.82 -26.46
C THR A 896 -13.85 -21.09 -25.26
N LYS A 897 -14.34 -19.87 -25.46
CA LYS A 897 -15.08 -19.14 -24.42
C LYS A 897 -16.29 -19.89 -23.89
N MET A 898 -16.79 -20.94 -24.55
CA MET A 898 -17.88 -21.78 -24.04
C MET A 898 -17.41 -22.86 -23.05
N GLY A 899 -16.16 -23.32 -23.18
CA GLY A 899 -15.57 -24.35 -22.31
C GLY A 899 -14.68 -25.34 -23.05
N GLY A 900 -14.22 -26.36 -22.33
CA GLY A 900 -13.29 -27.37 -22.82
C GLY A 900 -13.92 -28.70 -23.26
N ALA A 901 -13.30 -29.33 -24.25
CA ALA A 901 -13.54 -30.72 -24.67
C ALA A 901 -12.22 -31.52 -24.62
N ARG A 902 -12.28 -32.79 -24.18
CA ARG A 902 -11.09 -33.63 -24.00
C ARG A 902 -10.56 -34.24 -25.31
N ALA A 903 -9.31 -34.70 -25.25
CA ALA A 903 -8.63 -35.34 -26.37
C ALA A 903 -8.98 -36.82 -26.56
N TYR A 904 -8.97 -37.28 -27.82
CA TYR A 904 -9.12 -38.69 -28.22
C TYR A 904 -8.08 -39.10 -29.25
N SER A 905 -7.59 -40.34 -29.17
CA SER A 905 -6.64 -40.92 -30.10
C SER A 905 -7.38 -41.47 -31.32
N ASN A 906 -7.80 -40.56 -32.20
CA ASN A 906 -8.61 -40.86 -33.39
C ASN A 906 -7.90 -40.61 -34.73
N ASP A 907 -6.69 -40.03 -34.72
CA ASP A 907 -5.94 -39.68 -35.94
C ASP A 907 -5.32 -40.92 -36.61
N GLY A 908 -5.48 -41.07 -37.93
CA GLY A 908 -4.95 -42.20 -38.70
C GLY A 908 -3.42 -42.26 -38.84
N ARG A 909 -2.68 -41.20 -38.48
CA ARG A 909 -1.22 -41.11 -38.50
C ARG A 909 -0.57 -41.74 -37.26
N ILE A 910 -1.31 -41.83 -36.16
CA ILE A 910 -0.85 -42.31 -34.86
C ILE A 910 -1.54 -43.62 -34.47
N ASN A 911 -1.32 -44.12 -33.25
CA ASN A 911 -2.03 -45.29 -32.73
C ASN A 911 -3.48 -44.92 -32.42
N ASN A 912 -4.30 -45.04 -33.45
CA ASN A 912 -5.72 -44.79 -33.45
C ASN A 912 -6.51 -45.93 -32.78
N ASN A 913 -6.37 -46.03 -31.46
CA ASN A 913 -6.99 -47.07 -30.66
C ASN A 913 -8.25 -46.60 -29.92
N GLY A 914 -8.71 -45.37 -30.17
CA GLY A 914 -9.88 -44.78 -29.51
C GLY A 914 -9.67 -44.38 -28.05
N SER A 915 -8.48 -44.58 -27.47
CA SER A 915 -8.19 -44.11 -26.10
C SER A 915 -8.37 -42.60 -25.97
N HIS A 916 -8.62 -42.12 -24.75
CA HIS A 916 -8.83 -40.71 -24.46
C HIS A 916 -7.97 -40.22 -23.30
N GLY A 917 -7.76 -38.91 -23.24
CA GLY A 917 -7.18 -38.25 -22.07
C GLY A 917 -8.24 -38.04 -20.98
N ASP A 918 -7.80 -37.88 -19.74
CA ASP A 918 -8.71 -37.66 -18.60
C ASP A 918 -8.96 -36.17 -18.32
N LYS A 919 -8.25 -35.27 -19.01
CA LYS A 919 -8.26 -33.81 -18.75
C LYS A 919 -9.07 -33.03 -19.77
N ARG A 920 -9.63 -31.91 -19.31
CA ARG A 920 -10.23 -30.86 -20.15
C ARG A 920 -9.52 -29.53 -19.87
N PRO A 921 -9.29 -28.70 -20.90
CA PRO A 921 -8.74 -27.36 -20.68
C PRO A 921 -9.75 -26.51 -19.92
N GLY A 922 -9.27 -25.80 -18.92
CA GLY A 922 -10.00 -24.73 -18.23
C GLY A 922 -9.74 -23.35 -18.85
N GLN A 923 -10.32 -22.31 -18.26
CA GLN A 923 -10.15 -20.93 -18.73
C GLN A 923 -8.72 -20.41 -18.60
N PHE A 924 -7.99 -20.83 -17.58
CA PHE A 924 -6.66 -20.30 -17.30
C PHE A 924 -5.61 -21.26 -17.85
N ILE A 925 -4.74 -20.75 -18.70
CA ILE A 925 -3.66 -21.50 -19.32
C ILE A 925 -2.46 -21.47 -18.35
N PRO A 926 -2.01 -22.63 -17.84
CA PRO A 926 -0.90 -22.68 -16.90
C PRO A 926 0.41 -22.11 -17.43
N VAL A 927 1.33 -21.78 -16.53
CA VAL A 927 2.67 -21.25 -16.85
C VAL A 927 3.39 -22.17 -17.83
N GLY A 928 3.81 -21.65 -18.98
CA GLY A 928 4.56 -22.40 -19.98
C GLY A 928 3.79 -23.48 -20.75
N GLN A 929 2.46 -23.65 -20.56
CA GLN A 929 1.68 -24.63 -21.34
C GLN A 929 1.61 -24.22 -22.82
N GLY A 930 2.06 -25.12 -23.71
CA GLY A 930 1.96 -24.94 -25.16
C GLY A 930 0.61 -25.38 -25.75
N PHE A 931 0.14 -24.69 -26.79
CA PHE A 931 -1.10 -24.95 -27.51
C PHE A 931 -1.05 -24.41 -28.95
N PHE A 932 -1.92 -24.91 -29.82
CA PHE A 932 -2.04 -24.45 -31.20
C PHE A 932 -3.16 -23.43 -31.36
N VAL A 933 -2.91 -22.45 -32.24
CA VAL A 933 -3.91 -21.58 -32.84
C VAL A 933 -3.92 -21.77 -34.36
N ILE A 934 -5.09 -21.58 -34.98
CA ILE A 934 -5.31 -21.90 -36.39
C ILE A 934 -5.87 -20.68 -37.13
N ALA A 935 -5.12 -20.16 -38.11
CA ALA A 935 -5.46 -18.98 -38.91
C ALA A 935 -6.15 -19.32 -40.24
N VAL A 936 -7.01 -20.33 -40.27
CA VAL A 936 -7.68 -20.78 -41.50
C VAL A 936 -8.95 -19.96 -41.77
N THR A 937 -9.03 -19.36 -42.96
CA THR A 937 -10.28 -18.79 -43.50
C THR A 937 -11.21 -19.94 -43.86
N ASP A 938 -12.02 -20.38 -42.89
CA ASP A 938 -12.91 -21.51 -43.16
C ASP A 938 -13.93 -21.11 -44.23
N THR A 939 -14.16 -21.99 -45.21
CA THR A 939 -15.12 -21.73 -46.29
C THR A 939 -16.55 -21.91 -45.77
N LEU A 940 -16.96 -21.11 -44.79
CA LEU A 940 -18.34 -20.97 -44.31
C LEU A 940 -19.17 -20.31 -45.42
N ARG A 941 -19.44 -21.09 -46.46
CA ARG A 941 -20.18 -20.68 -47.65
C ARG A 941 -21.66 -20.84 -47.37
N ASN A 942 -22.37 -19.70 -47.37
CA ASN A 942 -23.82 -19.54 -47.56
C ASN A 942 -24.70 -19.41 -46.31
N SER A 943 -24.23 -18.75 -45.26
CA SER A 943 -25.12 -18.20 -44.23
C SER A 943 -25.49 -16.77 -44.63
N LEU A 944 -26.75 -16.36 -44.49
CA LEU A 944 -27.25 -15.00 -44.81
C LEU A 944 -26.71 -13.90 -43.85
N ARG A 945 -25.67 -14.19 -43.06
CA ARG A 945 -24.99 -13.30 -42.12
C ARG A 945 -23.58 -12.95 -42.63
N GLU A 946 -23.03 -11.85 -42.13
CA GLU A 946 -21.71 -11.32 -42.52
C GLU A 946 -20.64 -12.42 -42.48
N GLN A 947 -19.82 -12.48 -43.53
CA GLN A 947 -18.78 -13.50 -43.68
C GLN A 947 -17.67 -13.26 -42.64
N ILE A 948 -17.52 -14.16 -41.66
CA ILE A 948 -16.37 -14.15 -40.73
C ILE A 948 -15.10 -14.50 -41.53
N ILE A 949 -14.13 -13.59 -41.52
CA ILE A 949 -12.86 -13.75 -42.24
C ILE A 949 -11.73 -13.89 -41.23
N ILE A 950 -11.06 -15.04 -41.23
CA ILE A 950 -9.79 -15.27 -40.52
C ILE A 950 -8.66 -14.94 -41.48
N LYS A 951 -7.74 -14.05 -41.09
CA LYS A 951 -6.73 -13.51 -42.01
C LYS A 951 -5.27 -13.70 -41.54
N GLY A 952 -5.04 -14.34 -40.40
CA GLY A 952 -3.73 -14.33 -39.75
C GLY A 952 -3.33 -12.92 -39.30
N GLY A 953 -2.04 -12.70 -39.04
CA GLY A 953 -1.49 -11.42 -38.62
C GLY A 953 -0.63 -11.54 -37.37
N LYS A 954 -0.79 -10.62 -36.43
CA LYS A 954 -0.07 -10.59 -35.17
C LYS A 954 -0.94 -11.17 -34.07
N ILE A 955 -0.50 -12.27 -33.47
CA ILE A 955 -1.03 -12.78 -32.21
C ILE A 955 -0.52 -11.86 -31.11
N VAL A 956 -1.40 -11.29 -30.30
CA VAL A 956 -1.10 -10.29 -29.28
C VAL A 956 -1.13 -10.93 -27.91
N PHE A 957 -0.03 -10.75 -27.17
CA PHE A 957 0.07 -11.03 -25.75
C PHE A 957 0.08 -9.72 -24.99
N LYS A 958 -0.72 -9.63 -23.91
CA LYS A 958 -0.82 -8.42 -23.07
C LYS A 958 -0.71 -8.73 -21.59
N ASN A 959 -0.24 -7.77 -20.80
CA ASN A 959 -0.22 -7.92 -19.34
C ASN A 959 -1.63 -8.08 -18.77
N SER A 960 -2.65 -7.44 -19.36
CA SER A 960 -4.04 -7.63 -18.94
C SER A 960 -4.57 -9.06 -19.11
N GLN A 961 -3.85 -9.97 -19.78
CA GLN A 961 -4.19 -11.40 -19.87
C GLN A 961 -3.67 -12.22 -18.68
N ARG A 962 -2.85 -11.64 -17.80
CA ARG A 962 -2.18 -12.35 -16.69
C ARG A 962 -3.10 -12.43 -15.48
N ILE A 963 -3.08 -13.58 -14.82
CA ILE A 963 -3.84 -13.82 -13.59
C ILE A 963 -3.13 -14.84 -12.71
N PHE A 964 -3.28 -14.72 -11.40
CA PHE A 964 -2.86 -15.76 -10.47
C PHE A 964 -3.87 -16.92 -10.50
N MET A 965 -3.45 -18.08 -10.99
CA MET A 965 -4.25 -19.30 -10.91
C MET A 965 -3.37 -20.55 -10.83
N PRO A 966 -3.25 -21.18 -9.65
CA PRO A 966 -2.57 -22.46 -9.48
C PRO A 966 -3.22 -23.61 -10.26
N GLU A 967 -2.45 -24.63 -10.60
CA GLU A 967 -2.85 -25.78 -11.41
C GLU A 967 -3.70 -26.81 -10.63
N SER A 968 -3.88 -26.61 -9.32
CA SER A 968 -4.75 -27.42 -8.47
C SER A 968 -6.25 -27.14 -8.65
N THR A 969 -6.64 -26.21 -9.53
CA THR A 969 -8.03 -25.86 -9.80
C THR A 969 -8.52 -26.48 -11.10
N SER A 970 -9.80 -26.86 -11.19
CA SER A 970 -10.40 -27.34 -12.46
C SER A 970 -10.39 -26.28 -13.57
N ASN A 971 -10.08 -25.03 -13.23
CA ASN A 971 -10.02 -23.89 -14.14
C ASN A 971 -8.63 -23.67 -14.75
N SER A 972 -7.56 -24.26 -14.19
CA SER A 972 -6.18 -24.17 -14.72
C SER A 972 -5.56 -25.56 -14.77
N VAL A 973 -5.51 -26.14 -15.97
CA VAL A 973 -5.17 -27.57 -16.15
C VAL A 973 -3.97 -27.72 -17.06
N PHE A 974 -2.82 -28.13 -16.51
CA PHE A 974 -1.65 -28.48 -17.30
C PHE A 974 -1.85 -29.86 -17.91
N MET A 975 -1.85 -29.95 -19.24
CA MET A 975 -2.24 -31.18 -19.94
C MET A 975 -1.31 -32.34 -19.61
N LYS A 976 -0.06 -32.08 -19.25
CA LYS A 976 0.95 -33.09 -18.83
C LYS A 976 1.17 -33.24 -17.31
N GLY A 977 0.43 -32.53 -16.47
CA GLY A 977 0.47 -32.71 -15.00
C GLY A 977 -0.09 -34.06 -14.52
N VAL A 978 -0.07 -34.36 -13.23
CA VAL A 978 -0.68 -35.59 -12.67
C VAL A 978 -1.74 -35.23 -11.65
N GLY A 979 -2.99 -35.66 -11.91
CA GLY A 979 -4.13 -35.55 -10.98
C GLY A 979 -4.56 -34.13 -10.61
N GLU A 980 -5.79 -33.98 -10.14
CA GLU A 980 -6.17 -32.80 -9.35
C GLU A 980 -5.35 -32.86 -8.04
N LYS A 981 -4.38 -31.96 -7.85
CA LYS A 981 -3.76 -31.78 -6.53
C LYS A 981 -4.88 -31.35 -5.58
N SER A 982 -5.14 -32.12 -4.52
CA SER A 982 -6.17 -31.75 -3.54
C SER A 982 -5.91 -30.33 -3.05
N ALA A 983 -6.93 -29.49 -3.15
CA ALA A 983 -6.90 -28.10 -2.69
C ALA A 983 -6.71 -28.05 -1.17
N ASN A 984 -5.48 -27.94 -0.71
CA ASN A 984 -5.16 -27.38 0.61
C ASN A 984 -4.82 -25.91 0.41
N THR A 985 -5.79 -25.11 -0.02
CA THR A 985 -5.68 -23.64 -0.06
C THR A 985 -6.38 -23.07 1.15
N SER A 986 -5.59 -22.77 2.19
CA SER A 986 -5.97 -21.91 3.31
C SER A 986 -5.79 -20.41 3.01
N GLY A 987 -5.50 -20.02 1.76
CA GLY A 987 -5.40 -18.62 1.34
C GLY A 987 -6.76 -18.05 0.96
N GLU A 988 -7.21 -17.00 1.66
CA GLU A 988 -8.52 -16.36 1.46
C GLU A 988 -8.68 -15.69 0.08
N LYS A 989 -7.60 -15.26 -0.60
CA LYS A 989 -7.68 -14.55 -1.90
C LYS A 989 -7.98 -15.45 -3.11
N ALA A 990 -7.64 -16.75 -3.09
CA ALA A 990 -8.05 -17.67 -4.16
C ALA A 990 -9.57 -17.90 -4.19
N LYS A 991 -10.28 -17.61 -3.08
CA LYS A 991 -11.74 -17.65 -3.01
C LYS A 991 -12.41 -16.43 -3.64
N ASP A 992 -11.78 -15.25 -3.60
CA ASP A 992 -12.36 -14.02 -4.16
C ASP A 992 -12.36 -14.03 -5.69
N THR A 993 -11.34 -14.65 -6.32
CA THR A 993 -11.29 -14.82 -7.78
C THR A 993 -12.27 -15.89 -8.31
N LEU A 994 -12.85 -16.71 -7.43
CA LEU A 994 -13.84 -17.75 -7.78
C LEU A 994 -15.28 -17.21 -7.89
N GLU A 995 -15.53 -15.90 -7.71
CA GLU A 995 -16.85 -15.31 -8.03
C GLU A 995 -17.25 -15.52 -9.51
N ASN A 996 -16.28 -15.79 -10.38
CA ASN A 996 -16.45 -16.12 -11.81
C ASN A 996 -16.43 -17.63 -12.11
N ILE A 997 -16.98 -18.49 -11.24
CA ILE A 997 -17.35 -19.84 -11.69
C ILE A 997 -18.34 -19.68 -12.83
N ASP A 998 -18.00 -20.18 -14.00
CA ASP A 998 -18.86 -20.13 -15.18
C ASP A 998 -20.18 -20.88 -14.92
N LYS A 999 -21.26 -20.14 -14.71
CA LYS A 999 -22.60 -20.67 -14.39
C LYS A 999 -23.42 -21.01 -15.64
N ARG A 1000 -22.85 -20.91 -16.84
CA ARG A 1000 -23.60 -21.16 -18.07
C ARG A 1000 -23.98 -22.65 -18.18
N PRO A 1001 -25.20 -22.97 -18.63
CA PRO A 1001 -25.62 -24.33 -18.91
C PRO A 1001 -24.70 -25.01 -19.94
N LYS A 1002 -24.24 -26.22 -19.65
CA LYS A 1002 -23.36 -27.02 -20.52
C LYS A 1002 -23.75 -28.50 -20.52
N ILE A 1003 -23.65 -29.13 -21.68
CA ILE A 1003 -23.92 -30.56 -21.89
C ILE A 1003 -22.77 -31.17 -22.69
N TRP A 1004 -22.10 -32.16 -22.11
CA TRP A 1004 -21.11 -32.97 -22.82
C TRP A 1004 -21.74 -34.29 -23.27
N LEU A 1005 -21.62 -34.59 -24.56
CA LEU A 1005 -22.04 -35.84 -25.16
C LEU A 1005 -20.84 -36.72 -25.46
N GLN A 1006 -20.96 -38.02 -25.19
CA GLN A 1006 -20.00 -39.05 -25.56
C GLN A 1006 -20.56 -39.90 -26.68
N PHE A 1007 -19.78 -40.05 -27.76
CA PHE A 1007 -20.02 -41.01 -28.84
C PHE A 1007 -19.12 -42.24 -28.68
N ASP A 1008 -19.69 -43.43 -28.84
CA ASP A 1008 -18.97 -44.69 -28.94
C ASP A 1008 -19.33 -45.38 -30.26
N SER A 1009 -18.32 -45.67 -31.08
CA SER A 1009 -18.51 -46.19 -32.44
C SER A 1009 -18.42 -47.73 -32.52
N PRO A 1010 -18.98 -48.36 -33.57
CA PRO A 1010 -18.86 -49.80 -33.81
C PRO A 1010 -17.42 -50.33 -33.98
N ALA A 1011 -16.50 -49.47 -34.40
CA ALA A 1011 -15.07 -49.78 -34.51
C ALA A 1011 -14.26 -49.42 -33.25
N GLY A 1012 -14.90 -48.93 -32.19
CA GLY A 1012 -14.24 -48.56 -30.93
C GLY A 1012 -13.66 -47.16 -30.91
N TYR A 1013 -14.13 -46.25 -31.78
CA TYR A 1013 -13.78 -44.84 -31.75
C TYR A 1013 -14.66 -44.09 -30.78
N HIS A 1014 -14.11 -43.02 -30.21
CA HIS A 1014 -14.77 -42.22 -29.20
C HIS A 1014 -14.61 -40.73 -29.51
N ARG A 1015 -15.62 -39.93 -29.16
CA ARG A 1015 -15.58 -38.45 -29.27
C ARG A 1015 -16.45 -37.81 -28.19
N GLN A 1016 -15.95 -36.74 -27.60
CA GLN A 1016 -16.73 -35.83 -26.75
C GLN A 1016 -17.15 -34.61 -27.58
N LEU A 1017 -18.42 -34.24 -27.49
CA LEU A 1017 -18.91 -32.94 -27.97
C LEU A 1017 -19.42 -32.11 -26.79
N LEU A 1018 -19.19 -30.80 -26.83
CA LEU A 1018 -19.78 -29.85 -25.90
C LEU A 1018 -20.85 -29.03 -26.63
N VAL A 1019 -22.00 -28.85 -25.98
CA VAL A 1019 -22.91 -27.75 -26.27
C VAL A 1019 -23.17 -26.93 -25.02
N GLY A 1020 -23.14 -25.59 -25.12
CA GLY A 1020 -23.45 -24.71 -24.00
C GLY A 1020 -24.32 -23.51 -24.39
N VAL A 1021 -24.86 -22.82 -23.37
CA VAL A 1021 -25.70 -21.64 -23.56
C VAL A 1021 -24.93 -20.36 -23.23
N ASP A 1022 -24.89 -19.41 -24.18
CA ASP A 1022 -24.38 -18.06 -23.99
C ASP A 1022 -25.30 -17.05 -24.69
N GLU A 1023 -25.60 -15.93 -24.04
CA GLU A 1023 -26.49 -14.91 -24.59
C GLU A 1023 -25.95 -14.24 -25.87
N ASN A 1024 -24.62 -14.29 -26.07
CA ASN A 1024 -23.95 -13.73 -27.24
C ASN A 1024 -23.80 -14.76 -28.38
N ALA A 1025 -24.23 -16.01 -28.18
CA ALA A 1025 -24.15 -17.07 -29.18
C ALA A 1025 -25.45 -17.19 -30.00
N SER A 1026 -25.43 -18.04 -31.03
CA SER A 1026 -26.49 -18.25 -31.99
C SER A 1026 -26.52 -19.71 -32.47
N ASN A 1027 -27.33 -20.02 -33.49
CA ASN A 1027 -27.34 -21.35 -34.11
C ASN A 1027 -26.39 -21.45 -35.32
N PHE A 1028 -25.67 -20.36 -35.60
CA PHE A 1028 -24.67 -20.24 -36.65
C PHE A 1028 -23.29 -20.22 -36.01
N PHE A 1029 -22.24 -20.22 -36.83
CA PHE A 1029 -20.88 -20.12 -36.34
C PHE A 1029 -20.60 -18.79 -35.63
N ASP A 1030 -20.30 -18.88 -34.34
CA ASP A 1030 -19.93 -17.78 -33.47
C ASP A 1030 -18.44 -17.90 -33.08
N LEU A 1031 -17.64 -16.98 -33.63
CA LEU A 1031 -16.19 -16.95 -33.44
C LEU A 1031 -15.83 -16.81 -31.95
N GLY A 1032 -14.90 -17.64 -31.48
CA GLY A 1032 -14.47 -17.65 -30.08
C GLY A 1032 -15.38 -18.45 -29.14
N TYR A 1033 -16.56 -18.86 -29.58
CA TYR A 1033 -17.49 -19.70 -28.80
C TYR A 1033 -17.60 -21.11 -29.37
N ASP A 1034 -17.63 -21.25 -30.69
CA ASP A 1034 -17.61 -22.53 -31.39
C ASP A 1034 -16.20 -23.00 -31.73
N ALA A 1035 -15.99 -24.32 -31.74
CA ALA A 1035 -14.68 -24.89 -32.03
C ALA A 1035 -14.69 -25.82 -33.24
N PRO A 1036 -14.03 -25.46 -34.36
CA PRO A 1036 -13.78 -26.39 -35.45
C PRO A 1036 -12.98 -27.60 -34.96
N ILE A 1037 -13.30 -28.78 -35.47
CA ILE A 1037 -12.62 -30.02 -35.07
C ILE A 1037 -11.18 -30.07 -35.61
N ALA A 1038 -10.20 -30.41 -34.76
CA ALA A 1038 -8.79 -30.46 -35.14
C ALA A 1038 -8.40 -31.74 -35.91
N ASP A 1039 -9.06 -32.86 -35.62
CA ASP A 1039 -8.79 -34.17 -36.19
C ASP A 1039 -10.10 -34.92 -36.48
N ILE A 1040 -10.15 -35.67 -37.59
CA ILE A 1040 -11.34 -36.47 -37.94
C ILE A 1040 -10.94 -37.93 -38.07
N GLY A 1041 -11.53 -38.76 -37.22
CA GLY A 1041 -11.29 -40.20 -37.19
C GLY A 1041 -11.83 -40.95 -38.41
N LYS A 1042 -11.51 -42.25 -38.48
CA LYS A 1042 -12.16 -43.17 -39.44
C LYS A 1042 -13.65 -43.29 -39.14
N GLU A 1043 -13.99 -43.32 -37.85
CA GLU A 1043 -15.35 -43.13 -37.33
C GLU A 1043 -15.37 -41.96 -36.37
N ASP A 1044 -16.44 -41.16 -36.40
CA ASP A 1044 -16.49 -39.92 -35.62
C ASP A 1044 -17.91 -39.34 -35.50
N MET A 1045 -18.10 -38.42 -34.55
CA MET A 1045 -19.31 -37.60 -34.38
C MET A 1045 -18.92 -36.12 -34.24
N PHE A 1046 -19.68 -35.21 -34.83
CA PHE A 1046 -19.39 -33.76 -34.78
C PHE A 1046 -20.67 -32.95 -34.98
N TRP A 1047 -20.72 -31.73 -34.46
CA TRP A 1047 -21.79 -30.79 -34.79
C TRP A 1047 -21.67 -30.37 -36.26
N THR A 1048 -22.81 -30.17 -36.92
CA THR A 1048 -22.87 -29.88 -38.36
C THR A 1048 -23.77 -28.68 -38.64
N PHE A 1049 -23.20 -27.48 -38.65
CA PHE A 1049 -23.86 -26.24 -39.03
C PHE A 1049 -22.95 -25.42 -39.95
N ASP A 1050 -23.53 -24.53 -40.76
CA ASP A 1050 -22.80 -23.69 -41.73
C ASP A 1050 -21.81 -24.42 -42.66
N GLY A 1051 -22.06 -25.71 -42.90
CA GLY A 1051 -21.20 -26.57 -43.73
C GLY A 1051 -19.90 -27.02 -43.07
N GLY A 1052 -19.66 -26.65 -41.81
CA GLY A 1052 -18.47 -27.02 -41.02
C GLY A 1052 -18.67 -28.25 -40.13
N LYS A 1053 -17.60 -28.62 -39.40
CA LYS A 1053 -17.59 -29.71 -38.42
C LYS A 1053 -16.97 -29.21 -37.11
N PHE A 1054 -17.73 -29.31 -36.03
CA PHE A 1054 -17.34 -28.69 -34.76
C PHE A 1054 -17.37 -29.69 -33.60
N VAL A 1055 -16.49 -29.47 -32.62
CA VAL A 1055 -16.42 -30.23 -31.37
C VAL A 1055 -17.10 -29.50 -30.21
N ILE A 1056 -17.17 -28.16 -30.28
CA ILE A 1056 -17.89 -27.30 -29.33
C ILE A 1056 -18.89 -26.47 -30.12
N GLN A 1057 -20.13 -26.39 -29.64
CA GLN A 1057 -21.17 -25.49 -30.13
C GLN A 1057 -21.72 -24.63 -28.99
N ALA A 1058 -21.77 -23.32 -29.13
CA ALA A 1058 -22.52 -22.44 -28.26
C ALA A 1058 -23.87 -22.09 -28.90
N VAL A 1059 -24.91 -21.90 -28.09
CA VAL A 1059 -26.23 -21.48 -28.54
C VAL A 1059 -26.83 -20.49 -27.56
N ASN A 1060 -27.87 -19.74 -27.95
CA ASN A 1060 -28.47 -18.76 -27.04
C ASN A 1060 -29.47 -19.36 -26.03
N ASN A 1061 -29.90 -20.61 -26.18
CA ASN A 1061 -30.85 -21.24 -25.27
C ASN A 1061 -30.93 -22.78 -25.46
N PHE A 1062 -31.60 -23.45 -24.52
CA PHE A 1062 -32.02 -24.86 -24.60
C PHE A 1062 -33.56 -24.99 -24.60
N SER A 1063 -34.25 -24.20 -25.43
CA SER A 1063 -35.71 -24.18 -25.52
C SER A 1063 -36.28 -25.38 -26.28
N THR A 1064 -37.59 -25.60 -26.17
CA THR A 1064 -38.28 -26.71 -26.83
C THR A 1064 -38.36 -26.61 -28.36
N ASP A 1065 -38.03 -25.47 -28.96
CA ASP A 1065 -37.93 -25.28 -30.42
C ASP A 1065 -36.51 -25.47 -30.95
N GLN A 1066 -35.53 -25.57 -30.05
CA GLN A 1066 -34.14 -25.78 -30.40
C GLN A 1066 -33.89 -27.20 -30.95
N GLU A 1067 -33.26 -27.25 -32.12
CA GLU A 1067 -32.88 -28.49 -32.81
C GLU A 1067 -31.45 -28.35 -33.40
N LEU A 1068 -30.49 -29.07 -32.81
CA LEU A 1068 -29.06 -28.96 -33.13
C LEU A 1068 -28.62 -30.13 -34.02
N PRO A 1069 -28.27 -29.89 -35.29
CA PRO A 1069 -27.80 -30.96 -36.17
C PRO A 1069 -26.41 -31.49 -35.79
N PHE A 1070 -26.24 -32.81 -35.83
CA PHE A 1070 -24.93 -33.44 -35.72
C PHE A 1070 -24.77 -34.56 -36.75
N GLY A 1071 -23.53 -34.75 -37.18
CA GLY A 1071 -23.14 -35.75 -38.16
C GLY A 1071 -22.40 -36.92 -37.53
N MET A 1072 -22.55 -38.11 -38.13
CA MET A 1072 -21.73 -39.29 -37.80
C MET A 1072 -21.06 -39.83 -39.05
N LYS A 1073 -19.80 -40.25 -38.91
CA LYS A 1073 -19.03 -40.98 -39.93
C LYS A 1073 -18.75 -42.38 -39.42
N LEU A 1074 -19.11 -43.41 -40.19
CA LEU A 1074 -18.90 -44.81 -39.83
C LEU A 1074 -18.19 -45.56 -40.96
N SER A 1075 -17.31 -46.48 -40.59
CA SER A 1075 -16.50 -47.31 -41.49
C SER A 1075 -16.87 -48.80 -41.40
N LYS A 1076 -17.55 -49.19 -40.31
CA LYS A 1076 -17.95 -50.55 -39.98
C LYS A 1076 -19.41 -50.56 -39.56
N ALA A 1077 -20.15 -51.58 -40.02
CA ALA A 1077 -21.52 -51.81 -39.58
C ALA A 1077 -21.55 -52.18 -38.08
N GLY A 1078 -22.51 -51.65 -37.33
CA GLY A 1078 -22.77 -52.06 -35.95
C GLY A 1078 -23.36 -50.97 -35.08
N LEU A 1079 -23.24 -51.15 -33.77
CA LEU A 1079 -23.86 -50.32 -32.75
C LEU A 1079 -23.12 -48.99 -32.57
N ALA A 1080 -23.78 -47.89 -32.93
CA ALA A 1080 -23.40 -46.53 -32.55
C ALA A 1080 -24.15 -46.15 -31.27
N ARG A 1081 -23.42 -45.67 -30.26
CA ARG A 1081 -23.98 -45.26 -28.96
C ARG A 1081 -23.65 -43.81 -28.66
N ILE A 1082 -24.64 -43.05 -28.21
CA ILE A 1082 -24.49 -41.66 -27.76
C ILE A 1082 -25.08 -41.55 -26.36
N LYS A 1083 -24.33 -40.99 -25.41
CA LYS A 1083 -24.79 -40.73 -24.04
C LYS A 1083 -24.43 -39.32 -23.61
N ILE A 1084 -25.20 -38.78 -22.67
CA ILE A 1084 -24.76 -37.62 -21.89
C ILE A 1084 -23.66 -38.10 -20.96
N GLU A 1085 -22.49 -37.48 -21.06
CA GLU A 1085 -21.38 -37.75 -20.15
C GLU A 1085 -21.47 -36.89 -18.90
N GLU A 1086 -21.74 -35.60 -19.07
CA GLU A 1086 -21.80 -34.63 -17.98
C GLU A 1086 -22.75 -33.48 -18.35
N GLN A 1087 -23.38 -32.88 -17.33
CA GLN A 1087 -24.13 -31.64 -17.46
C GLN A 1087 -23.74 -30.70 -16.31
N GLN A 1088 -23.62 -29.41 -16.62
CA GLN A 1088 -23.39 -28.37 -15.63
C GLN A 1088 -24.44 -27.28 -15.80
N HIS A 1089 -25.04 -26.81 -14.70
CA HIS A 1089 -25.99 -25.70 -14.66
C HIS A 1089 -27.19 -25.82 -15.64
N VAL A 1090 -27.56 -27.04 -16.03
CA VAL A 1090 -28.75 -27.31 -16.85
C VAL A 1090 -29.97 -27.45 -15.93
N ASP A 1091 -31.06 -26.75 -16.24
CA ASP A 1091 -32.34 -26.86 -15.50
C ASP A 1091 -32.84 -28.32 -15.54
N GLU A 1092 -33.22 -28.86 -14.38
CA GLU A 1092 -33.73 -30.24 -14.23
C GLU A 1092 -34.96 -30.54 -15.11
N ASN A 1093 -35.71 -29.51 -15.52
CA ASN A 1093 -36.86 -29.63 -16.41
C ASN A 1093 -36.48 -29.78 -17.88
N ILE A 1094 -35.23 -29.51 -18.25
CA ILE A 1094 -34.74 -29.65 -19.62
C ILE A 1094 -34.37 -31.11 -19.87
N SER A 1095 -35.19 -31.79 -20.67
CA SER A 1095 -34.90 -33.15 -21.11
C SER A 1095 -34.33 -33.17 -22.52
N VAL A 1096 -33.18 -33.84 -22.67
CA VAL A 1096 -32.39 -33.90 -23.90
C VAL A 1096 -32.76 -35.14 -24.69
N HIS A 1097 -32.97 -34.96 -25.99
CA HIS A 1097 -33.40 -36.01 -26.89
C HIS A 1097 -32.57 -36.03 -28.18
N ILE A 1098 -32.47 -37.20 -28.81
CA ILE A 1098 -31.96 -37.36 -30.16
C ILE A 1098 -33.11 -37.68 -31.11
N LYS A 1099 -33.26 -36.89 -32.16
CA LYS A 1099 -34.25 -37.08 -33.22
C LYS A 1099 -33.58 -37.71 -34.44
N ASP A 1100 -34.11 -38.87 -34.87
CA ASP A 1100 -33.75 -39.49 -36.13
C ASP A 1100 -34.72 -38.99 -37.22
N LYS A 1101 -34.24 -38.10 -38.08
CA LYS A 1101 -35.04 -37.49 -39.16
C LYS A 1101 -35.44 -38.48 -40.25
N LEU A 1102 -34.75 -39.62 -40.36
CA LEU A 1102 -35.10 -40.66 -41.34
C LEU A 1102 -36.36 -41.43 -40.90
N THR A 1103 -36.45 -41.76 -39.62
CA THR A 1103 -37.57 -42.55 -39.06
C THR A 1103 -38.66 -41.68 -38.43
N GLY A 1104 -38.34 -40.43 -38.07
CA GLY A 1104 -39.19 -39.52 -37.32
C GLY A 1104 -39.25 -39.82 -35.82
N VAL A 1105 -38.48 -40.80 -35.34
CA VAL A 1105 -38.46 -41.22 -33.93
C VAL A 1105 -37.56 -40.29 -33.11
N VAL A 1106 -37.98 -40.03 -31.87
CA VAL A 1106 -37.22 -39.21 -30.91
C VAL A 1106 -36.92 -40.04 -29.68
N HIS A 1107 -35.65 -40.05 -29.26
CA HIS A 1107 -35.14 -40.87 -28.16
C HIS A 1107 -34.70 -39.97 -27.00
N ASN A 1108 -35.20 -40.22 -25.80
CA ASN A 1108 -34.78 -39.47 -24.61
C ASN A 1108 -33.43 -39.98 -24.10
N ILE A 1109 -32.40 -39.13 -24.23
CA ILE A 1109 -31.04 -39.48 -23.83
C ILE A 1109 -30.67 -39.03 -22.41
N SER A 1110 -31.52 -38.23 -21.76
CA SER A 1110 -31.40 -37.90 -20.35
C SER A 1110 -31.59 -39.11 -19.44
N ARG A 1111 -32.29 -40.16 -19.91
CA ARG A 1111 -32.56 -41.37 -19.11
C ARG A 1111 -31.67 -42.55 -19.48
N LYS A 1112 -31.49 -42.79 -20.77
CA LYS A 1112 -30.71 -43.92 -21.29
C LYS A 1112 -29.91 -43.49 -22.52
N PRO A 1113 -28.73 -44.08 -22.77
CA PRO A 1113 -28.00 -43.86 -24.01
C PRO A 1113 -28.87 -44.11 -25.24
N PHE A 1114 -28.68 -43.29 -26.28
CA PHE A 1114 -29.20 -43.57 -27.61
C PHE A 1114 -28.30 -44.62 -28.27
N GLU A 1115 -28.92 -45.67 -28.79
CA GLU A 1115 -28.23 -46.82 -29.38
C GLU A 1115 -28.90 -47.19 -30.70
N ILE A 1116 -28.13 -47.24 -31.78
CA ILE A 1116 -28.64 -47.57 -33.10
C ILE A 1116 -27.62 -48.38 -33.91
N ASN A 1117 -28.09 -49.44 -34.59
CA ASN A 1117 -27.26 -50.14 -35.56
C ASN A 1117 -27.27 -49.40 -36.90
N LEU A 1118 -26.08 -49.06 -37.40
CA LEU A 1118 -25.90 -48.33 -38.64
C LEU A 1118 -24.93 -49.08 -39.56
N GLU A 1119 -25.14 -48.94 -40.87
CA GLU A 1119 -24.23 -49.41 -41.90
C GLU A 1119 -23.06 -48.40 -42.07
N PRO A 1120 -21.94 -48.79 -42.71
CA PRO A 1120 -20.88 -47.85 -43.05
C PRO A 1120 -21.41 -46.69 -43.91
N GLY A 1121 -21.08 -45.45 -43.57
CA GLY A 1121 -21.57 -44.28 -44.27
C GLY A 1121 -21.34 -42.95 -43.56
N ASN A 1122 -21.67 -41.86 -44.24
CA ASN A 1122 -21.70 -40.51 -43.66
C ASN A 1122 -23.16 -40.09 -43.43
N TYR A 1123 -23.55 -39.95 -42.18
CA TYR A 1123 -24.87 -39.54 -41.72
C TYR A 1123 -24.83 -38.07 -41.30
N LEU A 1124 -24.74 -37.14 -42.25
CA LEU A 1124 -24.54 -35.71 -41.96
C LEU A 1124 -25.83 -34.97 -41.60
N ASP A 1125 -26.98 -35.40 -42.15
CA ASP A 1125 -28.26 -34.68 -42.00
C ASP A 1125 -29.34 -35.52 -41.31
N ARG A 1126 -28.99 -36.68 -40.76
CA ARG A 1126 -29.97 -37.64 -40.23
C ARG A 1126 -30.37 -37.35 -38.78
N PHE A 1127 -29.43 -36.92 -37.95
CA PHE A 1127 -29.64 -36.82 -36.51
C PHE A 1127 -29.59 -35.37 -36.02
N SER A 1128 -30.34 -35.08 -34.98
CA SER A 1128 -30.28 -33.81 -34.26
C SER A 1128 -30.52 -33.99 -32.77
N LEU A 1129 -29.88 -33.15 -31.96
CA LEU A 1129 -30.21 -32.98 -30.55
C LEU A 1129 -31.42 -32.04 -30.43
N THR A 1130 -32.39 -32.35 -29.58
CA THR A 1130 -33.54 -31.49 -29.34
C THR A 1130 -33.98 -31.54 -27.89
N PHE A 1131 -34.58 -30.45 -27.42
CA PHE A 1131 -35.08 -30.29 -26.04
C PHE A 1131 -36.62 -30.30 -25.99
N LYS A 1132 -37.27 -30.57 -27.13
CA LYS A 1132 -38.72 -30.68 -27.21
C LYS A 1132 -39.20 -31.95 -26.50
N MET A 1133 -40.21 -31.83 -25.65
CA MET A 1133 -40.88 -33.01 -25.09
C MET A 1133 -41.78 -33.67 -26.15
N TYR A 1134 -41.50 -34.94 -26.46
CA TYR A 1134 -42.32 -35.77 -27.34
C TYR A 1134 -43.09 -36.81 -26.53
N LYS A 1135 -44.29 -37.16 -27.03
CA LYS A 1135 -45.12 -38.22 -26.43
C LYS A 1135 -44.37 -39.56 -26.57
N LEU A 1136 -44.10 -40.23 -25.46
CA LEU A 1136 -43.37 -41.50 -25.38
C LEU A 1136 -43.92 -42.53 -26.38
N VAL A 1137 -43.02 -43.17 -27.14
CA VAL A 1137 -43.34 -44.28 -28.05
C VAL A 1137 -43.29 -45.59 -27.25
N GLU A 1138 -44.12 -46.57 -27.61
CA GLU A 1138 -44.37 -47.84 -26.89
C GLU A 1138 -43.12 -48.64 -26.45
N GLU A 1139 -41.95 -48.45 -27.07
CA GLU A 1139 -40.72 -49.15 -26.70
C GLU A 1139 -40.09 -48.68 -25.37
N ASP A 1140 -40.43 -47.48 -24.87
CA ASP A 1140 -39.97 -46.99 -23.56
C ASP A 1140 -40.83 -47.48 -22.38
N VAL A 1141 -41.95 -48.18 -22.65
CA VAL A 1141 -42.91 -48.61 -21.62
C VAL A 1141 -42.50 -49.94 -20.96
N ASN A 1142 -41.57 -50.70 -21.56
CA ASN A 1142 -41.26 -52.06 -21.11
C ASN A 1142 -40.15 -52.19 -20.05
N ALA A 1143 -39.54 -51.10 -19.60
CA ALA A 1143 -38.49 -51.13 -18.56
C ALA A 1143 -38.95 -50.62 -17.17
N GLU A 1144 -40.06 -49.87 -17.07
CA GLU A 1144 -40.51 -49.26 -15.80
C GLU A 1144 -41.56 -50.08 -15.02
N ILE A 1145 -42.00 -51.26 -15.49
CA ILE A 1145 -43.07 -52.02 -14.81
C ILE A 1145 -42.55 -53.02 -13.75
N LEU A 1146 -41.24 -53.26 -13.61
CA LEU A 1146 -40.78 -54.36 -12.74
C LEU A 1146 -40.01 -54.03 -11.46
N LEU A 1147 -39.67 -52.78 -11.11
CA LEU A 1147 -38.95 -52.50 -9.85
C LEU A 1147 -39.33 -51.19 -9.11
N ALA A 1148 -40.58 -50.73 -9.21
CA ALA A 1148 -41.12 -49.77 -8.22
C ALA A 1148 -41.78 -50.54 -7.06
N SER A 1149 -40.98 -51.27 -6.30
CA SER A 1149 -41.35 -51.70 -4.95
C SER A 1149 -40.86 -50.67 -3.94
N GLU A 1150 -41.37 -49.45 -4.00
CA GLU A 1150 -41.50 -48.59 -2.83
C GLU A 1150 -42.85 -47.87 -2.86
N SER A 1151 -43.70 -48.32 -1.93
CA SER A 1151 -44.93 -47.75 -1.38
C SER A 1151 -45.44 -46.41 -1.92
N PRO A 1152 -46.70 -46.31 -2.41
CA PRO A 1152 -47.40 -45.02 -2.40
C PRO A 1152 -47.62 -44.58 -0.94
N PRO A 1153 -47.68 -43.26 -0.65
CA PRO A 1153 -47.87 -42.77 0.72
C PRO A 1153 -49.12 -43.40 1.34
N ILE A 1154 -48.95 -44.10 2.45
CA ILE A 1154 -50.06 -44.50 3.31
C ILE A 1154 -50.62 -43.20 3.88
N ILE A 1155 -51.78 -42.77 3.39
CA ILE A 1155 -52.56 -41.75 4.09
C ILE A 1155 -53.12 -42.43 5.34
N GLU A 1156 -52.55 -42.14 6.51
CA GLU A 1156 -53.13 -42.55 7.80
C GLU A 1156 -54.58 -42.10 7.86
N GLY A 1157 -55.54 -43.04 7.87
CA GLY A 1157 -56.95 -42.75 8.12
C GLY A 1157 -57.96 -43.07 7.01
N LEU A 1158 -57.54 -43.53 5.82
CA LEU A 1158 -58.46 -44.01 4.77
C LEU A 1158 -58.32 -45.53 4.55
N HIS A 1159 -59.23 -46.30 5.15
CA HIS A 1159 -59.22 -47.76 5.11
C HIS A 1159 -60.16 -48.29 4.02
N ILE A 1160 -59.59 -48.87 2.97
CA ILE A 1160 -60.32 -49.45 1.84
C ILE A 1160 -60.10 -50.96 1.82
N PHE A 1161 -61.16 -51.76 1.76
CA PHE A 1161 -61.09 -53.23 1.63
C PHE A 1161 -62.34 -53.79 0.96
N MET A 1162 -62.23 -55.00 0.40
CA MET A 1162 -63.37 -55.72 -0.17
C MET A 1162 -63.96 -56.65 0.87
N ASP A 1163 -65.28 -56.57 1.09
CA ASP A 1163 -66.01 -57.55 1.91
C ASP A 1163 -66.64 -58.60 0.98
N ASN A 1164 -65.91 -59.71 0.80
CA ASN A 1164 -66.30 -60.77 -0.12
C ASN A 1164 -67.52 -61.58 0.37
N ALA A 1165 -67.90 -61.49 1.66
CA ALA A 1165 -69.06 -62.20 2.19
C ALA A 1165 -70.39 -61.57 1.71
N ILE A 1166 -70.39 -60.25 1.49
CA ILE A 1166 -71.56 -59.49 1.01
C ILE A 1166 -71.36 -58.89 -0.39
N GLY A 1167 -70.18 -59.04 -0.99
CA GLY A 1167 -69.90 -58.61 -2.36
C GLY A 1167 -69.78 -57.08 -2.52
N GLU A 1168 -69.30 -56.38 -1.49
CA GLU A 1168 -69.24 -54.92 -1.47
C GLU A 1168 -67.84 -54.38 -1.16
N LEU A 1169 -67.46 -53.29 -1.83
CA LEU A 1169 -66.27 -52.50 -1.51
C LEU A 1169 -66.57 -51.55 -0.35
N GLN A 1170 -65.81 -51.69 0.73
CA GLN A 1170 -65.94 -50.90 1.94
C GLN A 1170 -64.83 -49.86 2.03
N ILE A 1171 -65.21 -48.60 2.21
CA ILE A 1171 -64.30 -47.47 2.40
C ILE A 1171 -64.66 -46.79 3.70
N LYS A 1172 -63.72 -46.77 4.66
CA LYS A 1172 -63.83 -46.03 5.91
C LYS A 1172 -62.87 -44.83 5.86
N ASN A 1173 -63.46 -43.65 5.84
CA ASN A 1173 -62.77 -42.37 5.83
C ASN A 1173 -62.78 -41.79 7.26
N ASN A 1174 -61.71 -42.08 8.00
CA ASN A 1174 -61.56 -41.65 9.40
C ASN A 1174 -61.02 -40.22 9.53
N ASN A 1175 -60.46 -39.63 8.45
CA ASN A 1175 -59.91 -38.27 8.43
C ASN A 1175 -60.94 -37.19 8.09
N GLY A 1176 -62.08 -37.57 7.52
CA GLY A 1176 -63.15 -36.61 7.18
C GLY A 1176 -62.93 -35.84 5.88
N ASP A 1177 -61.94 -36.22 5.06
CA ASP A 1177 -61.67 -35.59 3.77
C ASP A 1177 -62.82 -35.75 2.77
N GLU A 1178 -63.10 -34.71 1.98
CA GLU A 1178 -64.19 -34.73 0.99
C GLU A 1178 -63.81 -35.61 -0.22
N ILE A 1179 -64.50 -36.75 -0.39
CA ILE A 1179 -64.28 -37.68 -1.51
C ILE A 1179 -65.14 -37.22 -2.69
N THR A 1180 -64.47 -36.82 -3.77
CA THR A 1180 -65.12 -36.28 -4.97
C THR A 1180 -65.38 -37.36 -6.03
N GLY A 1181 -64.67 -38.50 -5.97
CA GLY A 1181 -64.92 -39.62 -6.87
C GLY A 1181 -64.24 -40.91 -6.45
N ILE A 1182 -64.87 -42.04 -6.77
CA ILE A 1182 -64.31 -43.39 -6.61
C ILE A 1182 -64.44 -44.10 -7.94
N THR A 1183 -63.36 -44.66 -8.47
CA THR A 1183 -63.36 -45.39 -9.75
C THR A 1183 -62.71 -46.76 -9.59
N LEU A 1184 -63.39 -47.79 -10.08
CA LEU A 1184 -62.93 -49.16 -10.13
C LEU A 1184 -62.42 -49.51 -11.53
N TYR A 1185 -61.28 -50.18 -11.59
CA TYR A 1185 -60.64 -50.65 -12.81
C TYR A 1185 -60.41 -52.16 -12.77
N ASN A 1186 -60.44 -52.82 -13.93
CA ASN A 1186 -59.94 -54.20 -14.06
C ASN A 1186 -58.40 -54.22 -14.05
N TYR A 1187 -57.84 -55.43 -14.08
CA TYR A 1187 -56.39 -55.63 -14.10
C TYR A 1187 -55.70 -55.04 -15.35
N LEU A 1188 -56.45 -54.77 -16.43
CA LEU A 1188 -55.97 -54.11 -17.65
C LEU A 1188 -56.06 -52.58 -17.59
N GLY A 1189 -56.50 -52.02 -16.45
CA GLY A 1189 -56.62 -50.56 -16.26
C GLY A 1189 -57.85 -49.94 -16.91
N GLN A 1190 -58.78 -50.75 -17.43
CA GLN A 1190 -60.04 -50.25 -18.01
C GLN A 1190 -61.01 -49.88 -16.88
N THR A 1191 -61.60 -48.69 -16.95
CA THR A 1191 -62.63 -48.24 -16.00
C THR A 1191 -63.86 -49.12 -16.11
N LEU A 1192 -64.21 -49.80 -15.01
CA LEU A 1192 -65.40 -50.64 -14.94
C LEU A 1192 -66.59 -49.89 -14.36
N LYS A 1193 -66.36 -49.08 -13.32
CA LYS A 1193 -67.42 -48.35 -12.63
C LYS A 1193 -66.88 -47.12 -11.93
N THR A 1194 -67.66 -46.04 -11.96
CA THR A 1194 -67.34 -44.81 -11.24
C THR A 1194 -68.54 -44.39 -10.39
N TRP A 1195 -68.24 -43.94 -9.18
CA TRP A 1195 -69.18 -43.31 -8.28
C TRP A 1195 -68.71 -41.88 -8.00
N ASN A 1196 -69.62 -40.92 -8.06
CA ASN A 1196 -69.34 -39.50 -7.90
C ASN A 1196 -70.47 -38.75 -7.16
N THR A 1197 -71.41 -39.48 -6.55
CA THR A 1197 -72.54 -38.93 -5.79
C THR A 1197 -72.66 -39.61 -4.44
N ASN A 1198 -73.08 -38.87 -3.40
CA ASN A 1198 -73.25 -39.36 -2.03
C ASN A 1198 -71.98 -39.93 -1.35
N LEU A 1199 -70.79 -39.42 -1.69
CA LEU A 1199 -69.50 -39.95 -1.23
C LEU A 1199 -68.95 -39.25 0.03
N ASN A 1200 -69.59 -38.19 0.52
CA ASN A 1200 -69.17 -37.46 1.72
C ASN A 1200 -69.73 -38.10 3.00
N ARG A 1201 -69.33 -39.35 3.26
CA ARG A 1201 -69.71 -40.11 4.46
C ARG A 1201 -68.50 -40.82 5.04
N ARG A 1202 -68.48 -41.01 6.37
CA ARG A 1202 -67.38 -41.72 7.06
C ARG A 1202 -67.25 -43.19 6.65
N THR A 1203 -68.35 -43.84 6.29
CA THR A 1203 -68.34 -45.21 5.75
C THR A 1203 -69.13 -45.22 4.45
N ILE A 1204 -68.52 -45.77 3.40
CA ILE A 1204 -69.10 -45.90 2.07
C ILE A 1204 -69.03 -47.38 1.70
N SER A 1205 -70.19 -47.95 1.36
CA SER A 1205 -70.35 -49.34 0.97
C SER A 1205 -70.88 -49.38 -0.47
N LEU A 1206 -70.12 -50.00 -1.36
CA LEU A 1206 -70.39 -49.99 -2.80
C LEU A 1206 -70.50 -51.43 -3.32
N PRO A 1207 -71.68 -51.89 -3.76
CA PRO A 1207 -71.84 -53.26 -4.24
C PRO A 1207 -71.10 -53.48 -5.58
N ILE A 1208 -70.35 -54.58 -5.63
CA ILE A 1208 -69.55 -54.99 -6.80
C ILE A 1208 -69.95 -56.41 -7.20
N ASN A 1209 -70.83 -56.49 -8.20
CA ASN A 1209 -71.22 -57.75 -8.86
C ASN A 1209 -70.32 -57.99 -10.08
N MET A 1210 -69.11 -58.49 -9.84
CA MET A 1210 -68.13 -58.79 -10.89
C MET A 1210 -67.48 -60.17 -10.64
N ALA A 1211 -66.85 -60.73 -11.67
CA ALA A 1211 -66.19 -62.04 -11.58
C ALA A 1211 -65.00 -62.01 -10.59
N THR A 1212 -64.66 -63.15 -10.00
CA THR A 1212 -63.52 -63.27 -9.06
C THR A 1212 -62.21 -62.87 -9.75
N GLY A 1213 -61.45 -61.94 -9.17
CA GLY A 1213 -60.31 -61.33 -9.85
C GLY A 1213 -59.67 -60.18 -9.08
N VAL A 1214 -58.58 -59.63 -9.64
CA VAL A 1214 -57.87 -58.49 -9.07
C VAL A 1214 -58.38 -57.20 -9.69
N TYR A 1215 -58.79 -56.26 -8.85
CA TYR A 1215 -59.32 -54.97 -9.26
C TYR A 1215 -58.55 -53.84 -8.58
N PHE A 1216 -58.51 -52.68 -9.24
CA PHE A 1216 -57.91 -51.48 -8.68
C PHE A 1216 -58.98 -50.45 -8.38
N VAL A 1217 -58.93 -49.85 -7.19
CA VAL A 1217 -59.79 -48.74 -6.81
C VAL A 1217 -58.95 -47.48 -6.72
N ARG A 1218 -59.38 -46.43 -7.42
CA ARG A 1218 -58.88 -45.06 -7.28
C ARG A 1218 -59.89 -44.23 -6.53
N ILE A 1219 -59.44 -43.49 -5.52
CA ILE A 1219 -60.24 -42.50 -4.81
C ILE A 1219 -59.62 -41.12 -5.06
N SER A 1220 -60.46 -40.19 -5.50
CA SER A 1220 -60.14 -38.78 -5.68
C SER A 1220 -60.75 -37.97 -4.56
N THR A 1221 -59.96 -37.09 -3.94
CA THR A 1221 -60.43 -36.12 -2.95
C THR A 1221 -60.32 -34.70 -3.49
N LYS A 1222 -60.98 -33.75 -2.83
CA LYS A 1222 -61.04 -32.34 -3.25
C LYS A 1222 -59.66 -31.64 -3.33
N ASN A 1223 -58.68 -32.10 -2.55
CA ASN A 1223 -57.32 -31.56 -2.56
C ASN A 1223 -56.42 -32.21 -3.64
N ASN A 1224 -57.00 -32.77 -4.71
CA ASN A 1224 -56.31 -33.46 -5.81
C ASN A 1224 -55.42 -34.66 -5.41
N MET A 1225 -55.62 -35.23 -4.22
CA MET A 1225 -54.93 -36.46 -3.81
C MET A 1225 -55.60 -37.68 -4.44
N ASN A 1226 -54.79 -38.59 -5.01
CA ASN A 1226 -55.25 -39.81 -5.67
C ASN A 1226 -54.68 -41.05 -4.96
N VAL A 1227 -55.53 -41.80 -4.26
CA VAL A 1227 -55.12 -43.07 -3.63
C VAL A 1227 -55.51 -44.23 -4.53
N LYS A 1228 -54.56 -45.10 -4.88
CA LYS A 1228 -54.80 -46.34 -5.62
C LYS A 1228 -54.59 -47.54 -4.73
N LYS A 1229 -55.61 -48.41 -4.58
CA LYS A 1229 -55.50 -49.66 -3.81
C LYS A 1229 -55.91 -50.87 -4.63
N ILE A 1230 -55.21 -51.99 -4.41
CA ILE A 1230 -55.54 -53.29 -4.96
C ILE A 1230 -56.57 -53.96 -4.05
N VAL A 1231 -57.67 -54.42 -4.63
CA VAL A 1231 -58.70 -55.20 -3.92
C VAL A 1231 -58.98 -56.46 -4.71
N LYS A 1232 -58.98 -57.59 -4.00
CA LYS A 1232 -59.23 -58.91 -4.58
C LYS A 1232 -60.65 -59.34 -4.23
N LEU A 1233 -61.46 -59.50 -5.28
CA LEU A 1233 -62.80 -60.05 -5.22
C LEU A 1233 -62.74 -61.57 -5.06
#